data_AF-A0A2E8PQ31-F1
#
_entry.id   AF-A0A2E8PQ31-F1
#
_cell.length_a   1.000
_cell.length_b   1.000
_cell.length_c   1.000
_cell.angle_alpha   90.00
_cell.angle_beta   90.00
_cell.angle_gamma   90.00
#
_symmetry.space_group_name_H-M   'P 1'
#
loop_
_entity.id
_entity.type
_entity.pdbx_description
1 polymer ?
#
loop_
_entity_poly.entity_id
_entity_poly.type
_entity_poly.pdbx_seq_one_letter_code
_entity_poly.pdbx_strand_id
1 'polypeptide(L)'
;MKNRLLYLVMATLFLCGCQPSVGGDSMAFLALLSSGGEANVNSQPFRSGQPIDLDNNGIDDGGNLDLDGDGQSDGIDTSGNGAPNVNYVDGNSDGIPEGIDTDGDGTIDYNVSVGVDGTVTITDPITDAVVTVIDVDADGTPDGFDLDGDGNIDDNILQNQSSDSTSPVTTSDKPAGTYATEQSVTLTCSDNLAPGAIAYSTSGVDPDFSGTGSVSLAPSVTTTVGAGGDGVYQLKFRCRDMAGNLESVKTVSYTIDSTVPDVSVTSIDSEYISASGGTSSTSFDWTANRNGTYTVRLGGSDCSSGSVLSGPAPVSASANNTGSTITASSLSSGANTIRVCVMDGANGLTGFTTFTLYRDDGAPALVSTSPTDNATEVDPRAGAITLVFSEPMDTSLGQSLITEANYSSPSWQTVPNTGTTYEWINSTTLRINLSWIYFPENSYIRWTLNSTGLKDLAGNSLSSSIQRSFLTTTSKLKYPVFKTGQTQCWDQDGDSVSCSGTGQDGDYQKGVDQDYTGPEAHATYSSDYTTSDNVTGLTWTSCPLGKSGATCGSGSATTYNYFAALNACASLNTENSGAGYASRTNWRLPTYAEIGTLVQWSLRDPSVDSSAFPGIPYSPGEYQMHSTAINPAGSQSSMFSANLGYGYNNNWGQGKLETGIVHCVSGIAGQAESYTDHGDGTVTDNVTQLMWQKCPRGYSGSDCDTGDEDLMDWQGDLDYCNSLSLKSRTWRLPNASELASLGDMSSYSPAINQTYFPHPVTNPLTWRAFNSSTTVTDATNTAYNVESPTWSNQFANIATLYGKDAAFSEVRCVTDAP
;
A
#
# COMPACT_ATOMS: atom_id res chain seq x y z
N MET A 1 -32.30 -19.45 11.16
CA MET A 1 -32.97 -20.75 10.93
C MET A 1 -32.07 -21.89 11.40
N LYS A 2 -32.35 -22.42 12.61
CA LYS A 2 -32.30 -23.84 13.06
C LYS A 2 -31.12 -24.72 12.58
N ASN A 3 -30.17 -25.06 13.48
CA ASN A 3 -30.13 -26.21 14.42
C ASN A 3 -29.63 -27.50 13.73
N ARG A 4 -28.75 -28.38 14.26
CA ARG A 4 -28.15 -28.73 15.57
C ARG A 4 -27.06 -29.81 15.25
N LEU A 5 -26.02 -30.15 16.01
CA LEU A 5 -26.01 -30.71 17.37
C LEU A 5 -24.54 -31.00 17.87
N LEU A 6 -24.26 -30.66 19.14
CA LEU A 6 -23.35 -31.24 20.18
C LEU A 6 -21.86 -31.58 19.86
N TYR A 7 -20.86 -31.20 20.69
CA TYR A 7 -20.72 -31.46 22.15
C TYR A 7 -20.01 -30.32 22.94
N LEU A 8 -20.50 -30.10 24.16
CA LEU A 8 -19.95 -29.31 25.29
C LEU A 8 -19.05 -30.26 26.13
N VAL A 9 -18.01 -29.85 26.87
CA VAL A 9 -18.04 -29.16 28.17
C VAL A 9 -16.64 -28.61 28.49
N MET A 10 -16.57 -27.36 28.95
CA MET A 10 -15.44 -26.77 29.67
C MET A 10 -16.02 -26.21 30.97
N ALA A 11 -15.36 -26.44 32.12
CA ALA A 11 -15.70 -25.79 33.38
C ALA A 11 -14.40 -25.39 34.09
N THR A 12 -14.18 -24.08 34.15
CA THR A 12 -13.22 -23.40 35.01
C THR A 12 -13.94 -22.92 36.27
N LEU A 13 -13.27 -22.96 37.43
CA LEU A 13 -13.52 -22.04 38.54
C LEU A 13 -12.37 -22.13 39.55
N PHE A 14 -11.63 -21.04 39.69
CA PHE A 14 -10.95 -20.67 40.93
C PHE A 14 -10.79 -19.14 41.02
N LEU A 15 -10.68 -18.67 42.28
CA LEU A 15 -10.32 -17.34 42.80
C LEU A 15 -11.51 -16.39 43.07
N CYS A 16 -11.59 -15.66 44.19
CA CYS A 16 -10.75 -15.45 45.38
C CYS A 16 -11.58 -14.60 46.39
N GLY A 17 -11.24 -14.60 47.69
CA GLY A 17 -11.71 -13.54 48.60
C GLY A 17 -11.49 -13.75 50.11
N CYS A 18 -10.38 -13.19 50.62
CA CYS A 18 -10.13 -12.60 51.96
C CYS A 18 -10.61 -13.24 53.30
N GLN A 19 -9.65 -13.40 54.22
CA GLN A 19 -9.72 -13.59 55.70
C GLN A 19 -10.40 -12.40 56.46
N PRO A 20 -10.50 -12.37 57.83
CA PRO A 20 -10.37 -13.39 58.91
C PRO A 20 -11.56 -13.36 59.93
N SER A 21 -11.64 -14.31 60.88
CA SER A 21 -11.67 -14.04 62.35
C SER A 21 -12.18 -15.21 63.23
N VAL A 22 -11.40 -15.46 64.30
CA VAL A 22 -11.65 -16.04 65.65
C VAL A 22 -12.81 -17.00 65.97
N GLY A 23 -12.47 -18.08 66.71
CA GLY A 23 -13.25 -18.48 67.90
C GLY A 23 -13.43 -19.99 68.18
N GLY A 24 -12.58 -20.54 69.06
CA GLY A 24 -12.91 -21.37 70.23
C GLY A 24 -13.84 -22.61 70.15
N ASP A 25 -13.22 -23.75 70.50
CA ASP A 25 -13.65 -24.76 71.49
C ASP A 25 -14.90 -25.66 71.33
N SER A 26 -14.59 -26.96 71.43
CA SER A 26 -15.25 -28.03 72.21
C SER A 26 -16.39 -28.89 71.62
N MET A 27 -16.00 -30.15 71.38
CA MET A 27 -16.59 -31.41 71.87
C MET A 27 -17.97 -31.93 71.40
N ALA A 28 -17.99 -33.27 71.27
CA ALA A 28 -19.10 -34.23 71.20
C ALA A 28 -19.82 -34.38 69.83
N PHE A 29 -20.39 -35.51 69.43
CA PHE A 29 -20.36 -36.96 69.69
C PHE A 29 -21.44 -37.55 68.75
N LEU A 30 -21.35 -38.84 68.36
CA LEU A 30 -22.45 -39.70 67.82
C LEU A 30 -22.86 -39.50 66.33
N ALA A 31 -22.45 -40.34 65.38
CA ALA A 31 -22.98 -41.68 64.96
C ALA A 31 -23.84 -41.57 63.66
N LEU A 32 -23.95 -42.52 62.70
CA LEU A 32 -24.07 -43.98 62.73
C LEU A 32 -23.77 -44.61 61.33
N LEU A 33 -23.03 -45.73 61.34
CA LEU A 33 -23.28 -47.07 60.73
C LEU A 33 -23.63 -47.27 59.23
N SER A 34 -22.76 -47.99 58.50
CA SER A 34 -22.93 -49.38 57.99
C SER A 34 -21.87 -49.65 56.90
N SER A 35 -20.87 -50.50 57.09
CA SER A 35 -20.96 -51.97 56.93
C SER A 35 -19.89 -52.66 57.76
N GLY A 36 -20.31 -53.57 58.64
CA GLY A 36 -19.44 -54.38 59.46
C GLY A 36 -18.67 -55.41 58.65
N GLY A 37 -17.35 -55.30 58.68
CA GLY A 37 -16.45 -56.43 58.78
C GLY A 37 -15.63 -56.18 60.04
N GLU A 38 -15.84 -56.97 61.08
CA GLU A 38 -14.95 -57.00 62.24
C GLU A 38 -13.59 -57.51 61.73
N ALA A 39 -12.65 -56.59 61.50
CA ALA A 39 -11.26 -56.95 61.31
C ALA A 39 -10.75 -57.48 62.65
N ASN A 40 -10.51 -58.77 62.68
CA ASN A 40 -9.89 -59.49 63.78
C ASN A 40 -8.58 -58.78 64.15
N VAL A 41 -8.44 -58.34 65.41
CA VAL A 41 -7.35 -57.45 65.86
C VAL A 41 -6.02 -58.20 66.04
N ASN A 42 -5.95 -59.50 65.71
CA ASN A 42 -4.80 -60.38 65.99
C ASN A 42 -4.23 -61.09 64.74
N SER A 43 -4.11 -60.45 63.57
CA SER A 43 -3.56 -61.16 62.38
C SER A 43 -2.71 -60.33 61.41
N GLN A 44 -1.97 -59.33 61.88
CA GLN A 44 -0.92 -58.68 61.07
C GLN A 44 0.32 -58.51 61.97
N PRO A 45 1.36 -59.35 61.83
CA PRO A 45 2.50 -59.41 62.75
C PRO A 45 3.51 -58.27 62.60
N PHE A 46 3.47 -57.51 61.50
CA PHE A 46 4.44 -56.46 61.18
C PHE A 46 3.83 -55.06 61.24
N ARG A 47 3.39 -54.62 62.42
CA ARG A 47 2.90 -53.24 62.61
C ARG A 47 3.99 -52.36 63.20
N SER A 48 4.07 -51.12 62.72
CA SER A 48 4.95 -50.09 63.29
C SER A 48 4.82 -49.98 64.80
N GLY A 49 5.97 -49.94 65.49
CA GLY A 49 6.10 -49.87 66.94
C GLY A 49 5.70 -51.13 67.70
N GLN A 50 5.39 -52.24 67.02
CA GLN A 50 5.28 -53.54 67.69
C GLN A 50 6.67 -54.11 67.97
N PRO A 51 6.92 -54.62 69.18
CA PRO A 51 8.11 -55.41 69.43
C PRO A 51 8.08 -56.69 68.59
N ILE A 52 9.26 -57.18 68.23
CA ILE A 52 9.45 -58.45 67.53
C ILE A 52 10.53 -59.27 68.25
N ASP A 53 10.25 -60.56 68.43
CA ASP A 53 11.16 -61.56 69.00
C ASP A 53 11.61 -62.47 67.84
N LEU A 54 12.86 -62.31 67.41
CA LEU A 54 13.41 -62.94 66.21
C LEU A 54 13.96 -64.34 66.50
N ASP A 55 14.46 -64.60 67.70
CA ASP A 55 14.99 -65.90 68.11
C ASP A 55 13.99 -66.78 68.88
N ASN A 56 12.79 -66.25 69.16
CA ASN A 56 11.69 -66.84 69.93
C ASN A 56 12.07 -67.21 71.37
N ASN A 57 12.99 -66.46 72.00
CA ASN A 57 13.42 -66.67 73.38
C ASN A 57 12.46 -66.05 74.42
N GLY A 58 11.46 -65.27 73.98
CA GLY A 58 10.49 -64.56 74.80
C GLY A 58 10.92 -63.16 75.26
N ILE A 59 11.99 -62.61 74.68
CA ILE A 59 12.49 -61.25 74.82
C ILE A 59 12.33 -60.56 73.46
N ASP A 60 11.93 -59.29 73.47
CA ASP A 60 11.80 -58.52 72.24
C ASP A 60 13.18 -58.08 71.75
N ASP A 61 13.58 -58.48 70.55
CA ASP A 61 14.89 -58.23 69.92
C ASP A 61 14.95 -56.91 69.12
N GLY A 62 13.80 -56.26 68.93
CA GLY A 62 13.72 -55.01 68.18
C GLY A 62 12.30 -54.49 68.02
N GLY A 63 12.19 -53.34 67.35
CA GLY A 63 10.92 -52.70 67.02
C GLY A 63 10.72 -52.56 65.52
N ASN A 64 9.52 -52.91 65.05
CA ASN A 64 9.10 -52.63 63.69
C ASN A 64 9.01 -51.12 63.43
N LEU A 65 9.62 -50.61 62.36
CA LEU A 65 9.60 -49.20 61.97
C LEU A 65 8.81 -48.97 60.68
N ASP A 66 8.11 -47.83 60.62
CA ASP A 66 7.43 -47.31 59.42
C ASP A 66 8.08 -45.95 59.11
N LEU A 67 8.94 -45.94 58.08
CA LEU A 67 9.75 -44.80 57.69
C LEU A 67 9.05 -43.92 56.65
N ASP A 68 8.18 -44.49 55.82
CA ASP A 68 7.47 -43.75 54.78
C ASP A 68 6.06 -43.25 55.21
N GLY A 69 5.56 -43.75 56.34
CA GLY A 69 4.31 -43.35 56.97
C GLY A 69 3.07 -43.96 56.33
N ASP A 70 3.20 -45.04 55.56
CA ASP A 70 2.09 -45.72 54.90
C ASP A 70 1.28 -46.64 55.84
N GLY A 71 1.78 -46.87 57.05
CA GLY A 71 1.17 -47.70 58.09
C GLY A 71 1.64 -49.16 58.10
N GLN A 72 2.58 -49.53 57.23
CA GLN A 72 3.23 -50.85 57.16
C GLN A 72 4.64 -50.76 57.76
N SER A 73 5.20 -51.90 58.17
CA SER A 73 6.57 -51.92 58.68
C SER A 73 7.54 -52.05 57.51
N ASP A 74 8.52 -51.16 57.47
CA ASP A 74 9.59 -51.08 56.49
C ASP A 74 10.82 -51.90 56.88
N GLY A 75 10.96 -52.21 58.18
CA GLY A 75 12.07 -53.01 58.70
C GLY A 75 12.08 -53.07 60.21
N ILE A 76 13.12 -53.70 60.76
CA ILE A 76 13.31 -53.92 62.19
C ILE A 76 14.50 -53.10 62.68
N ASP A 77 14.26 -52.26 63.69
CA ASP A 77 15.30 -51.57 64.46
C ASP A 77 15.65 -52.41 65.69
N THR A 78 16.77 -53.13 65.60
CA THR A 78 17.29 -53.94 66.71
C THR A 78 18.09 -53.09 67.70
N SER A 79 18.65 -51.98 67.25
CA SER A 79 19.53 -51.11 68.06
C SER A 79 18.80 -50.01 68.84
N GLY A 80 17.52 -49.75 68.55
CA GLY A 80 16.70 -48.68 69.14
C GLY A 80 17.12 -47.27 68.71
N ASN A 81 17.86 -47.13 67.61
CA ASN A 81 18.39 -45.84 67.13
C ASN A 81 17.41 -45.10 66.17
N GLY A 82 16.26 -45.70 65.87
CA GLY A 82 15.26 -45.18 64.93
C GLY A 82 15.59 -45.42 63.46
N ALA A 83 16.49 -46.36 63.16
CA ALA A 83 16.81 -46.85 61.82
C ALA A 83 16.70 -48.38 61.78
N PRO A 84 16.12 -48.96 60.72
CA PRO A 84 16.12 -50.41 60.57
C PRO A 84 17.55 -50.92 60.35
N ASN A 85 17.95 -51.89 61.15
CA ASN A 85 19.15 -52.70 60.94
C ASN A 85 18.89 -53.81 59.90
N VAL A 86 17.61 -54.10 59.67
CA VAL A 86 17.13 -55.08 58.70
C VAL A 86 15.91 -54.47 58.00
N ASN A 87 15.93 -54.41 56.67
CA ASN A 87 14.80 -53.95 55.87
C ASN A 87 13.88 -55.11 55.53
N TYR A 88 12.57 -54.86 55.48
CA TYR A 88 11.62 -55.80 54.91
C TYR A 88 11.54 -55.63 53.39
N VAL A 89 11.40 -56.75 52.70
CA VAL A 89 11.15 -56.77 51.26
C VAL A 89 9.79 -57.44 51.04
N ASP A 90 8.84 -56.66 50.52
CA ASP A 90 7.55 -57.11 50.00
C ASP A 90 7.51 -56.91 48.48
N GLY A 91 7.94 -57.94 47.76
CA GLY A 91 8.04 -57.94 46.30
C GLY A 91 6.69 -57.99 45.59
N ASN A 92 5.62 -58.39 46.29
CA ASN A 92 4.28 -58.54 45.70
C ASN A 92 3.29 -57.42 46.10
N SER A 93 3.67 -56.61 47.10
CA SER A 93 2.92 -55.47 47.65
C SER A 93 1.57 -55.84 48.26
N ASP A 94 1.47 -57.01 48.90
CA ASP A 94 0.28 -57.45 49.65
C ASP A 94 0.29 -57.03 51.12
N GLY A 95 1.39 -56.42 51.58
CA GLY A 95 1.61 -55.92 52.93
C GLY A 95 2.16 -56.96 53.91
N ILE A 96 2.63 -58.09 53.41
CA ILE A 96 3.31 -59.12 54.18
C ILE A 96 4.73 -59.30 53.60
N PRO A 97 5.79 -58.96 54.35
CA PRO A 97 7.16 -59.19 53.91
C PRO A 97 7.41 -60.66 53.56
N GLU A 98 8.00 -60.94 52.39
CA GLU A 98 8.46 -62.30 52.06
C GLU A 98 9.87 -62.56 52.57
N GLY A 99 10.65 -61.51 52.80
CA GLY A 99 12.02 -61.62 53.26
C GLY A 99 12.54 -60.37 53.93
N ILE A 100 13.76 -60.52 54.44
CA ILE A 100 14.58 -59.48 55.02
C ILE A 100 15.83 -59.23 54.16
N ASP A 101 16.18 -57.96 54.05
CA ASP A 101 17.38 -57.43 53.42
C ASP A 101 18.26 -56.84 54.54
N THR A 102 19.46 -57.40 54.71
CA THR A 102 20.39 -57.11 55.79
C THR A 102 21.60 -56.31 55.32
N ASP A 103 21.85 -56.22 54.01
CA ASP A 103 22.95 -55.44 53.44
C ASP A 103 22.50 -54.20 52.66
N GLY A 104 21.19 -54.03 52.49
CA GLY A 104 20.58 -52.85 51.89
C GLY A 104 20.68 -52.79 50.37
N ASP A 105 21.05 -53.89 49.71
CA ASP A 105 21.15 -53.93 48.26
C ASP A 105 19.78 -54.02 47.55
N GLY A 106 18.70 -54.18 48.32
CA GLY A 106 17.32 -54.30 47.85
C GLY A 106 16.93 -55.71 47.42
N THR A 107 17.75 -56.72 47.72
CA THR A 107 17.46 -58.13 47.50
C THR A 107 17.21 -58.85 48.83
N ILE A 108 16.47 -59.97 48.76
CA ILE A 108 16.18 -60.76 49.97
C ILE A 108 17.40 -61.60 50.29
N ASP A 109 17.96 -61.38 51.48
CA ASP A 109 19.00 -62.23 52.07
C ASP A 109 18.39 -63.46 52.73
N TYR A 110 17.31 -63.27 53.51
CA TYR A 110 16.61 -64.34 54.21
C TYR A 110 15.10 -64.24 54.06
N ASN A 111 14.40 -65.36 53.90
CA ASN A 111 12.95 -65.38 53.92
C ASN A 111 12.44 -65.22 55.35
N VAL A 112 11.36 -64.48 55.55
CA VAL A 112 10.74 -64.30 56.87
C VAL A 112 9.27 -64.67 56.84
N SER A 113 8.80 -65.38 57.86
CA SER A 113 7.38 -65.70 58.03
C SER A 113 7.01 -65.68 59.51
N VAL A 114 5.75 -65.35 59.81
CA VAL A 114 5.27 -65.30 61.20
C VAL A 114 4.04 -66.20 61.35
N GLY A 115 4.11 -67.10 62.33
CA GLY A 115 3.03 -68.00 62.69
C GLY A 115 1.81 -67.28 63.28
N VAL A 116 0.67 -67.96 63.29
CA VAL A 116 -0.59 -67.44 63.89
C VAL A 116 -0.51 -67.19 65.40
N ASP A 117 0.54 -67.70 66.04
CA ASP A 117 0.88 -67.53 67.46
C ASP A 117 1.95 -66.46 67.71
N GLY A 118 2.44 -65.79 66.66
CA GLY A 118 3.47 -64.76 66.76
C GLY A 118 4.90 -65.27 66.62
N THR A 119 5.10 -66.59 66.43
CA THR A 119 6.43 -67.19 66.26
C THR A 119 7.07 -66.73 64.94
N VAL A 120 8.25 -66.14 64.98
CA VAL A 120 9.00 -65.72 63.79
C VAL A 120 9.83 -66.90 63.28
N THR A 121 9.81 -67.15 61.97
CA THR A 121 10.66 -68.17 61.32
C THR A 121 11.43 -67.51 60.18
N ILE A 122 12.76 -67.60 60.26
CA ILE A 122 13.69 -67.13 59.23
C ILE A 122 14.28 -68.35 58.51
N THR A 123 14.28 -68.34 57.18
CA THR A 123 14.88 -69.42 56.39
C THR A 123 15.81 -68.88 55.30
N ASP A 124 16.82 -69.67 54.96
CA ASP A 124 17.69 -69.40 53.82
C ASP A 124 16.87 -69.52 52.52
N PRO A 125 16.90 -68.52 51.62
CA PRO A 125 16.01 -68.45 50.47
C PRO A 125 16.32 -69.49 49.38
N ILE A 126 17.49 -70.14 49.45
CA ILE A 126 17.95 -71.14 48.48
C ILE A 126 17.68 -72.55 49.00
N THR A 127 17.95 -72.79 50.28
CA THR A 127 17.97 -74.13 50.89
C THR A 127 16.75 -74.42 51.74
N ASP A 128 15.98 -73.39 52.12
CA ASP A 128 14.84 -73.45 53.04
C ASP A 128 15.22 -74.00 54.44
N ALA A 129 16.52 -73.96 54.77
CA ALA A 129 17.03 -74.29 56.09
C ALA A 129 16.63 -73.20 57.09
N VAL A 130 16.28 -73.60 58.32
CA VAL A 130 15.98 -72.65 59.40
C VAL A 130 17.27 -71.94 59.80
N VAL A 131 17.24 -70.61 59.76
CA VAL A 131 18.32 -69.74 60.21
C VAL A 131 17.98 -69.25 61.61
N THR A 132 18.91 -69.41 62.54
CA THR A 132 18.74 -68.96 63.93
C THR A 132 19.42 -67.62 64.15
N VAL A 133 18.72 -66.69 64.78
CA VAL A 133 19.31 -65.42 65.21
C VAL A 133 20.04 -65.65 66.53
N ILE A 134 21.27 -65.11 66.64
CA ILE A 134 22.11 -65.27 67.84
C ILE A 134 22.41 -63.90 68.45
N ASP A 135 22.16 -63.82 69.76
CA ASP A 135 22.70 -62.81 70.68
C ASP A 135 23.78 -63.49 71.56
N VAL A 136 25.05 -63.17 71.32
CA VAL A 136 26.18 -63.86 71.97
C VAL A 136 26.39 -63.39 73.40
N ASP A 137 26.11 -62.12 73.68
CA ASP A 137 26.39 -61.49 74.98
C ASP A 137 25.15 -61.34 75.87
N ALA A 138 23.98 -61.74 75.36
CA ALA A 138 22.68 -61.73 76.02
C ALA A 138 22.27 -60.32 76.45
N ASP A 139 22.64 -59.31 75.66
CA ASP A 139 22.28 -57.91 75.91
C ASP A 139 20.86 -57.55 75.42
N GLY A 140 20.22 -58.45 74.68
CA GLY A 140 18.89 -58.29 74.09
C GLY A 140 18.91 -57.74 72.67
N THR A 141 20.09 -57.61 72.04
CA THR A 141 20.27 -57.18 70.65
C THR A 141 20.92 -58.31 69.85
N PRO A 142 20.31 -58.74 68.74
CA PRO A 142 20.93 -59.72 67.85
C PRO A 142 22.30 -59.28 67.28
N ASP A 143 23.30 -60.16 67.38
CA ASP A 143 24.63 -59.97 66.81
C ASP A 143 24.72 -60.47 65.34
N GLY A 144 23.91 -61.45 64.95
CA GLY A 144 23.96 -62.04 63.61
C GLY A 144 23.14 -63.32 63.46
N PHE A 145 23.38 -64.01 62.35
CA PHE A 145 22.65 -65.20 61.92
C PHE A 145 23.56 -66.45 61.91
N ASP A 146 23.04 -67.56 62.43
CA ASP A 146 23.62 -68.91 62.38
C ASP A 146 22.85 -69.73 61.35
N LEU A 147 23.55 -70.12 60.27
CA LEU A 147 22.96 -70.73 59.08
C LEU A 147 22.98 -72.26 59.16
N ASP A 148 23.84 -72.87 60.00
CA ASP A 148 23.99 -74.31 60.09
C ASP A 148 23.48 -74.93 61.41
N GLY A 149 23.08 -74.09 62.35
CA GLY A 149 22.47 -74.45 63.63
C GLY A 149 23.47 -75.03 64.64
N ASP A 150 24.78 -74.77 64.48
CA ASP A 150 25.82 -75.22 65.39
C ASP A 150 26.00 -74.32 66.63
N GLY A 151 25.31 -73.17 66.66
CA GLY A 151 25.34 -72.18 67.73
C GLY A 151 26.42 -71.10 67.58
N ASN A 152 27.09 -71.00 66.43
CA ASN A 152 28.02 -69.90 66.10
C ASN A 152 27.44 -69.02 64.99
N ILE A 153 27.78 -67.72 65.01
CA ILE A 153 27.38 -66.79 63.95
C ILE A 153 28.20 -67.04 62.68
N ASP A 154 27.50 -67.32 61.57
CA ASP A 154 28.07 -67.40 60.22
C ASP A 154 28.03 -66.04 59.50
N ASP A 155 26.93 -65.30 59.69
CA ASP A 155 26.73 -63.96 59.16
C ASP A 155 26.63 -62.93 60.29
N ASN A 156 27.69 -62.14 60.45
CA ASN A 156 27.82 -61.14 61.51
C ASN A 156 27.44 -59.72 61.05
N ILE A 157 26.59 -59.59 60.02
CA ILE A 157 26.20 -58.29 59.45
C ILE A 157 25.63 -57.33 60.51
N LEU A 158 24.78 -57.80 61.44
CA LEU A 158 24.18 -56.96 62.48
C LEU A 158 25.22 -56.40 63.46
N GLN A 159 26.20 -57.22 63.86
CA GLN A 159 27.34 -56.78 64.66
C GLN A 159 28.25 -55.80 63.90
N ASN A 160 28.45 -56.00 62.59
CA ASN A 160 29.24 -55.07 61.79
C ASN A 160 28.53 -53.70 61.70
N GLN A 161 27.22 -53.70 61.44
CA GLN A 161 26.39 -52.48 61.41
C GLN A 161 26.40 -51.73 62.75
N SER A 162 26.30 -52.43 63.88
CA SER A 162 26.28 -51.78 65.22
C SER A 162 27.58 -51.04 65.55
N SER A 163 28.67 -51.39 64.87
CA SER A 163 29.98 -50.71 64.99
C SER A 163 30.27 -49.68 63.90
N ASP A 164 29.38 -49.51 62.91
CA ASP A 164 29.60 -48.55 61.82
C ASP A 164 29.41 -47.11 62.28
N SER A 165 30.35 -46.26 61.88
CA SER A 165 30.33 -44.82 62.15
C SER A 165 30.51 -43.98 60.88
N THR A 166 30.58 -44.63 59.72
CA THR A 166 30.78 -43.97 58.44
C THR A 166 29.42 -43.53 57.91
N SER A 167 29.26 -42.26 57.56
CA SER A 167 28.00 -41.81 56.96
C SER A 167 27.92 -42.23 55.48
N PRO A 168 26.72 -42.60 55.00
CA PRO A 168 26.52 -42.94 53.59
C PRO A 168 26.67 -41.72 52.68
N VAL A 169 26.79 -41.99 51.36
CA VAL A 169 26.91 -40.95 50.33
C VAL A 169 25.89 -41.14 49.23
N THR A 170 25.11 -40.09 48.96
CA THR A 170 24.20 -40.08 47.80
C THR A 170 24.82 -39.41 46.58
N THR A 171 24.63 -40.00 45.39
CA THR A 171 24.97 -39.40 44.09
C THR A 171 23.72 -39.15 43.25
N SER A 172 23.79 -38.20 42.31
CA SER A 172 22.75 -37.90 41.33
C SER A 172 23.30 -38.04 39.91
N ASP A 173 22.55 -38.67 39.02
CA ASP A 173 22.94 -38.88 37.62
C ASP A 173 22.81 -37.60 36.75
N LYS A 174 22.05 -36.60 37.22
CA LYS A 174 21.80 -35.34 36.51
C LYS A 174 22.42 -34.13 37.22
N PRO A 175 23.33 -33.39 36.56
CA PRO A 175 23.90 -32.18 37.13
C PRO A 175 22.87 -31.05 37.26
N ALA A 176 23.19 -30.04 38.06
CA ALA A 176 22.43 -28.78 38.09
C ALA A 176 22.49 -28.10 36.71
N GLY A 177 21.38 -27.50 36.26
CA GLY A 177 21.32 -26.87 34.96
C GLY A 177 19.95 -26.31 34.60
N THR A 178 19.89 -25.67 33.42
CA THR A 178 18.63 -25.26 32.79
C THR A 178 18.28 -26.26 31.70
N TYR A 179 17.03 -26.72 31.69
CA TYR A 179 16.54 -27.76 30.80
C TYR A 179 15.23 -27.32 30.15
N ALA A 180 15.00 -27.77 28.91
CA ALA A 180 13.79 -27.43 28.17
C ALA A 180 12.53 -28.21 28.63
N THR A 181 12.73 -29.34 29.31
CA THR A 181 11.67 -30.25 29.75
C THR A 181 11.96 -30.74 31.16
N GLU A 182 10.95 -31.31 31.81
CA GLU A 182 11.15 -32.05 33.07
C GLU A 182 12.27 -33.09 32.94
N GLN A 183 12.96 -33.33 34.05
CA GLN A 183 14.10 -34.23 34.13
C GLN A 183 13.77 -35.42 35.01
N SER A 184 14.05 -36.63 34.51
CA SER A 184 14.09 -37.84 35.32
C SER A 184 15.47 -37.92 35.98
N VAL A 185 15.52 -37.86 37.30
CA VAL A 185 16.74 -37.84 38.12
C VAL A 185 16.77 -39.10 38.98
N THR A 186 17.86 -39.83 38.91
CA THR A 186 18.12 -41.02 39.74
C THR A 186 19.09 -40.66 40.84
N LEU A 187 18.69 -40.95 42.08
CA LEU A 187 19.52 -40.88 43.26
C LEU A 187 19.99 -42.28 43.62
N THR A 188 21.26 -42.42 44.00
CA THR A 188 21.84 -43.69 44.43
C THR A 188 22.59 -43.46 45.73
N CYS A 189 22.21 -44.20 46.77
CA CYS A 189 22.91 -44.23 48.04
C CYS A 189 23.96 -45.34 48.02
N SER A 190 25.10 -45.08 48.64
CA SER A 190 26.15 -46.07 48.82
C SER A 190 26.81 -45.89 50.16
N ASP A 191 27.21 -47.00 50.76
CA ASP A 191 27.89 -47.05 52.04
C ASP A 191 28.98 -48.16 52.01
N ASN A 192 29.88 -48.19 52.99
CA ASN A 192 30.90 -49.23 53.12
C ASN A 192 30.36 -50.56 53.65
N LEU A 193 29.27 -50.54 54.42
CA LEU A 193 28.62 -51.76 54.90
C LEU A 193 27.25 -51.93 54.27
N ALA A 194 26.27 -51.09 54.62
CA ALA A 194 24.88 -51.32 54.21
C ALA A 194 24.09 -50.01 54.03
N PRO A 195 23.79 -49.58 52.78
CA PRO A 195 22.92 -48.42 52.56
C PRO A 195 21.50 -48.69 53.08
N GLY A 196 20.94 -47.77 53.87
CA GLY A 196 19.64 -47.99 54.52
C GLY A 196 18.45 -47.46 53.72
N ALA A 197 18.36 -46.14 53.59
CA ALA A 197 17.23 -45.49 52.90
C ALA A 197 17.58 -44.09 52.37
N ILE A 198 16.88 -43.64 51.34
CA ILE A 198 17.01 -42.31 50.74
C ILE A 198 15.79 -41.46 51.10
N ALA A 199 16.01 -40.31 51.74
CA ALA A 199 14.99 -39.28 51.91
C ALA A 199 15.22 -38.16 50.89
N TYR A 200 14.20 -37.80 50.12
CA TYR A 200 14.29 -36.78 49.07
C TYR A 200 13.04 -35.89 48.99
N SER A 201 13.17 -34.71 48.40
CA SER A 201 12.10 -33.74 48.25
C SER A 201 12.29 -32.90 46.98
N THR A 202 11.24 -32.81 46.17
CA THR A 202 11.18 -31.96 44.97
C THR A 202 10.59 -30.58 45.23
N SER A 203 10.05 -30.35 46.44
CA SER A 203 9.45 -29.08 46.86
C SER A 203 10.45 -28.12 47.52
N GLY A 204 11.71 -28.55 47.67
CA GLY A 204 12.78 -27.76 48.27
C GLY A 204 12.79 -27.75 49.80
N VAL A 205 11.89 -28.48 50.47
CA VAL A 205 11.99 -28.74 51.91
C VAL A 205 13.13 -29.71 52.20
N ASP A 206 13.80 -29.54 53.34
CA ASP A 206 14.84 -30.48 53.79
C ASP A 206 14.16 -31.82 54.11
N PRO A 207 14.51 -32.91 53.43
CA PRO A 207 13.89 -34.20 53.66
C PRO A 207 14.46 -34.85 54.91
N ASP A 208 13.62 -35.64 55.58
CA ASP A 208 13.98 -36.39 56.77
C ASP A 208 13.15 -37.67 56.88
N PHE A 209 13.69 -38.67 57.56
CA PHE A 209 13.07 -39.99 57.77
C PHE A 209 11.96 -39.98 58.84
N SER A 210 11.58 -38.80 59.32
CA SER A 210 10.52 -38.58 60.31
C SER A 210 9.22 -38.00 59.71
N GLY A 211 9.08 -38.04 58.37
CA GLY A 211 7.86 -37.67 57.64
C GLY A 211 7.92 -36.36 56.84
N THR A 212 9.11 -35.79 56.59
CA THR A 212 9.26 -34.64 55.67
C THR A 212 9.90 -35.08 54.36
N GLY A 213 9.20 -34.90 53.24
CA GLY A 213 9.65 -35.36 51.92
C GLY A 213 9.09 -36.75 51.59
N SER A 214 9.79 -37.47 50.71
CA SER A 214 9.52 -38.86 50.35
C SER A 214 10.70 -39.72 50.78
N VAL A 215 10.42 -40.93 51.25
CA VAL A 215 11.44 -41.92 51.64
C VAL A 215 11.39 -43.09 50.66
N SER A 216 12.55 -43.61 50.29
CA SER A 216 12.71 -44.83 49.51
C SER A 216 13.66 -45.75 50.25
N LEU A 217 13.21 -46.98 50.51
CA LEU A 217 14.02 -48.02 51.15
C LEU A 217 15.01 -48.67 50.17
N ALA A 218 14.73 -48.59 48.86
CA ALA A 218 15.67 -49.07 47.86
C ALA A 218 16.95 -48.21 47.82
N PRO A 219 18.13 -48.81 47.57
CA PRO A 219 19.41 -48.10 47.48
C PRO A 219 19.48 -47.15 46.26
N SER A 220 18.51 -47.22 45.35
CA SER A 220 18.35 -46.24 44.27
C SER A 220 16.88 -45.90 44.02
N VAL A 221 16.61 -44.61 43.80
CA VAL A 221 15.27 -44.09 43.50
C VAL A 221 15.32 -43.11 42.33
N THR A 222 14.32 -43.20 41.44
CA THR A 222 14.13 -42.25 40.34
C THR A 222 12.95 -41.33 40.63
N THR A 223 13.17 -40.03 40.54
CA THR A 223 12.14 -38.99 40.71
C THR A 223 12.12 -38.02 39.53
N THR A 224 10.95 -37.48 39.22
CA THR A 224 10.79 -36.44 38.21
C THR A 224 10.90 -35.06 38.84
N VAL A 225 11.79 -34.22 38.30
CA VAL A 225 11.93 -32.81 38.68
C VAL A 225 11.41 -31.94 37.53
N GLY A 226 10.49 -31.03 37.83
CA GLY A 226 9.98 -30.08 36.85
C GLY A 226 8.61 -30.39 36.25
N ALA A 227 7.87 -31.37 36.78
CA ALA A 227 6.53 -31.75 36.30
C ALA A 227 5.50 -30.61 36.37
N GLY A 228 5.76 -29.54 37.14
CA GLY A 228 4.92 -28.35 37.23
C GLY A 228 5.06 -27.37 36.06
N GLY A 229 5.95 -27.62 35.09
CA GLY A 229 6.26 -26.72 33.98
C GLY A 229 7.42 -25.77 34.27
N ASP A 230 7.45 -24.62 33.61
CA ASP A 230 8.56 -23.67 33.72
C ASP A 230 8.73 -23.15 35.17
N GLY A 231 9.97 -23.15 35.66
CA GLY A 231 10.27 -22.72 37.02
C GLY A 231 11.61 -23.21 37.54
N VAL A 232 11.95 -22.79 38.76
CA VAL A 232 13.14 -23.25 39.47
C VAL A 232 12.72 -24.28 40.51
N TYR A 233 13.30 -25.47 40.44
CA TYR A 233 13.03 -26.62 41.29
C TYR A 233 14.29 -26.97 42.07
N GLN A 234 14.13 -27.24 43.37
CA GLN A 234 15.22 -27.69 44.22
C GLN A 234 14.97 -29.14 44.63
N LEU A 235 15.79 -30.05 44.12
CA LEU A 235 15.84 -31.43 44.59
C LEU A 235 16.77 -31.47 45.80
N LYS A 236 16.20 -31.75 46.96
CA LYS A 236 16.95 -31.99 48.19
C LYS A 236 16.93 -33.46 48.53
N PHE A 237 18.04 -34.00 49.00
CA PHE A 237 18.14 -35.41 49.35
C PHE A 237 19.25 -35.68 50.36
N ARG A 238 19.13 -36.79 51.06
CA ARG A 238 20.13 -37.36 51.99
C ARG A 238 19.89 -38.86 52.10
N CYS A 239 20.93 -39.62 52.46
CA CYS A 239 20.80 -41.02 52.82
C CYS A 239 21.06 -41.26 54.31
N ARG A 240 20.49 -42.34 54.84
CA ARG A 240 20.83 -42.96 56.13
C ARG A 240 21.26 -44.41 55.87
N ASP A 241 22.32 -44.87 56.51
CA ASP A 241 22.72 -46.28 56.45
C ASP A 241 21.88 -47.13 57.41
N MET A 242 22.07 -48.45 57.42
CA MET A 242 21.39 -49.34 58.38
C MET A 242 21.91 -49.22 59.81
N ALA A 243 23.10 -48.61 60.03
CA ALA A 243 23.64 -48.30 61.34
C ALA A 243 23.08 -47.01 61.96
N GLY A 244 22.27 -46.25 61.20
CA GLY A 244 21.66 -44.99 61.60
C GLY A 244 22.52 -43.74 61.36
N ASN A 245 23.71 -43.85 60.75
CA ASN A 245 24.52 -42.69 60.38
C ASN A 245 23.87 -41.91 59.24
N LEU A 246 23.88 -40.59 59.39
CA LEU A 246 23.13 -39.69 58.52
C LEU A 246 24.04 -38.83 57.65
N GLU A 247 23.78 -38.83 56.36
CA GLU A 247 24.34 -37.84 55.44
C GLU A 247 23.76 -36.43 55.70
N SER A 248 24.55 -35.40 55.42
CA SER A 248 24.05 -34.01 55.34
C SER A 248 23.16 -33.81 54.13
N VAL A 249 22.12 -32.97 54.24
CA VAL A 249 21.22 -32.65 53.12
C VAL A 249 21.99 -32.02 51.95
N LYS A 250 21.94 -32.68 50.79
CA LYS A 250 22.40 -32.14 49.52
C LYS A 250 21.26 -31.44 48.80
N THR A 251 21.59 -30.41 48.02
CA THR A 251 20.62 -29.66 47.21
C THR A 251 21.14 -29.50 45.78
N VAL A 252 20.32 -29.84 44.79
CA VAL A 252 20.58 -29.61 43.38
C VAL A 252 19.45 -28.77 42.81
N SER A 253 19.79 -27.67 42.13
CA SER A 253 18.82 -26.78 41.50
C SER A 253 18.68 -27.08 40.01
N TYR A 254 17.44 -27.26 39.56
CA TYR A 254 17.06 -27.46 38.17
C TYR A 254 16.13 -26.32 37.74
N THR A 255 16.43 -25.65 36.64
CA THR A 255 15.52 -24.68 36.04
C THR A 255 14.87 -25.32 34.82
N ILE A 256 13.54 -25.45 34.81
CA ILE A 256 12.81 -25.81 33.60
C ILE A 256 12.40 -24.53 32.89
N ASP A 257 12.78 -24.42 31.62
CA ASP A 257 12.43 -23.29 30.78
C ASP A 257 12.20 -23.78 29.35
N SER A 258 10.94 -23.95 29.01
CA SER A 258 10.46 -24.38 27.69
C SER A 258 10.28 -23.21 26.71
N THR A 259 10.56 -21.97 27.13
CA THR A 259 10.38 -20.80 26.27
C THR A 259 11.50 -20.69 25.25
N VAL A 260 11.12 -20.55 23.98
CA VAL A 260 12.06 -20.25 22.89
C VAL A 260 12.38 -18.74 22.88
N PRO A 261 13.56 -18.32 22.38
CA PRO A 261 13.84 -16.91 22.12
C PRO A 261 12.77 -16.25 21.23
N ASP A 262 12.28 -15.09 21.65
CA ASP A 262 11.47 -14.20 20.81
C ASP A 262 12.39 -13.32 19.98
N VAL A 263 12.21 -13.32 18.66
CA VAL A 263 13.07 -12.64 17.68
C VAL A 263 12.22 -11.71 16.84
N SER A 264 12.64 -10.45 16.70
CA SER A 264 11.88 -9.42 15.99
C SER A 264 12.76 -8.62 15.05
N VAL A 265 12.34 -8.47 13.79
CA VAL A 265 12.95 -7.55 12.81
C VAL A 265 12.44 -6.14 13.09
N THR A 266 13.33 -5.18 13.27
CA THR A 266 13.01 -3.81 13.66
C THR A 266 13.00 -2.84 12.49
N SER A 267 13.84 -3.05 11.49
CA SER A 267 13.88 -2.24 10.26
C SER A 267 14.47 -3.03 9.10
N ILE A 268 14.11 -2.64 7.88
CA ILE A 268 14.70 -3.11 6.63
C ILE A 268 14.87 -1.87 5.75
N ASP A 269 16.09 -1.61 5.26
CA ASP A 269 16.38 -0.43 4.44
C ASP A 269 15.65 -0.48 3.09
N SER A 270 15.67 -1.64 2.44
CA SER A 270 14.89 -1.94 1.23
C SER A 270 14.49 -3.41 1.18
N GLU A 271 13.22 -3.67 0.86
CA GLU A 271 12.72 -5.03 0.62
C GLU A 271 13.03 -5.53 -0.80
N TYR A 272 13.34 -4.62 -1.73
CA TYR A 272 13.60 -4.90 -3.13
C TYR A 272 15.06 -4.59 -3.48
N ILE A 273 15.77 -5.55 -4.06
CA ILE A 273 17.18 -5.42 -4.41
C ILE A 273 17.46 -6.02 -5.80
N SER A 274 18.55 -5.58 -6.43
CA SER A 274 18.92 -5.94 -7.80
C SER A 274 20.40 -6.30 -7.88
N ALA A 275 20.73 -7.37 -8.61
CA ALA A 275 22.10 -7.72 -8.97
C ALA A 275 22.56 -7.04 -10.28
N SER A 276 21.67 -6.32 -10.98
CA SER A 276 21.88 -5.82 -12.34
C SER A 276 21.72 -4.29 -12.46
N GLY A 277 22.28 -3.54 -11.51
CA GLY A 277 22.41 -2.07 -11.60
C GLY A 277 21.46 -1.25 -10.74
N GLY A 278 20.61 -1.89 -9.93
CA GLY A 278 19.85 -1.26 -8.85
C GLY A 278 20.55 -1.34 -7.49
N THR A 279 19.76 -1.47 -6.42
CA THR A 279 20.23 -1.60 -5.04
C THR A 279 20.85 -2.98 -4.84
N SER A 280 22.18 -3.08 -4.81
CA SER A 280 22.90 -4.36 -4.79
C SER A 280 22.89 -5.11 -3.46
N SER A 281 22.51 -4.44 -2.38
CA SER A 281 22.37 -5.02 -1.06
C SER A 281 21.42 -4.20 -0.20
N THR A 282 20.82 -4.84 0.80
CA THR A 282 20.00 -4.20 1.81
C THR A 282 20.52 -4.54 3.20
N SER A 283 20.38 -3.62 4.14
CA SER A 283 20.64 -3.87 5.55
C SER A 283 19.31 -3.96 6.31
N PHE A 284 19.30 -4.78 7.36
CA PHE A 284 18.17 -4.90 8.26
C PHE A 284 18.66 -4.98 9.70
N ASP A 285 17.83 -4.50 10.62
CA ASP A 285 18.08 -4.53 12.05
C ASP A 285 17.08 -5.49 12.72
N TRP A 286 17.52 -6.13 13.80
CA TRP A 286 16.69 -7.08 14.54
C TRP A 286 17.13 -7.23 16.00
N THR A 287 16.24 -7.75 16.83
CA THR A 287 16.46 -7.97 18.28
C THR A 287 16.02 -9.37 18.67
N ALA A 288 16.56 -9.86 19.80
CA ALA A 288 16.06 -11.06 20.47
C ALA A 288 16.00 -10.85 21.97
N ASN A 289 15.04 -11.44 22.65
CA ASN A 289 14.83 -11.25 24.09
C ASN A 289 15.81 -12.04 24.99
N ARG A 290 16.61 -12.96 24.42
CA ARG A 290 17.51 -13.88 25.15
C ARG A 290 18.94 -13.83 24.64
N ASN A 291 19.89 -14.15 25.52
CA ASN A 291 21.29 -14.31 25.17
C ASN A 291 21.49 -15.63 24.42
N GLY A 292 22.42 -15.68 23.47
CA GLY A 292 22.67 -16.93 22.76
C GLY A 292 23.56 -16.78 21.54
N THR A 293 23.31 -17.62 20.54
CA THR A 293 23.96 -17.54 19.23
C THR A 293 22.92 -17.43 18.14
N TYR A 294 23.20 -16.65 17.11
CA TYR A 294 22.29 -16.46 15.99
C TYR A 294 22.88 -16.92 14.66
N THR A 295 22.00 -17.30 13.73
CA THR A 295 22.30 -17.46 12.31
C THR A 295 21.23 -16.76 11.48
N VAL A 296 21.64 -16.10 10.39
CA VAL A 296 20.72 -15.58 9.37
C VAL A 296 20.78 -16.54 8.19
N ARG A 297 19.63 -16.99 7.72
CA ARG A 297 19.49 -18.06 6.72
C ARG A 297 18.60 -17.62 5.56
N LEU A 298 18.89 -18.17 4.38
CA LEU A 298 18.07 -18.10 3.18
C LEU A 298 17.21 -19.37 3.08
N GLY A 299 15.88 -19.19 3.11
CA GLY A 299 14.91 -20.27 3.01
C GLY A 299 14.85 -21.17 4.25
N GLY A 300 14.60 -22.46 4.02
CA GLY A 300 14.45 -23.47 5.07
C GLY A 300 13.06 -23.49 5.74
N SER A 301 12.65 -24.67 6.22
CA SER A 301 11.44 -24.86 7.02
C SER A 301 11.64 -24.49 8.49
N ASP A 302 12.88 -24.53 8.95
CA ASP A 302 13.31 -24.40 10.35
C ASP A 302 14.73 -23.80 10.43
N CYS A 303 15.29 -23.74 11.64
CA CYS A 303 16.64 -23.22 11.89
C CYS A 303 17.78 -24.23 11.66
N SER A 304 17.46 -25.42 11.16
CA SER A 304 18.44 -26.46 10.80
C SER A 304 18.62 -26.59 9.29
N SER A 305 17.66 -26.10 8.50
CA SER A 305 17.64 -26.13 7.04
C SER A 305 17.94 -24.77 6.41
N GLY A 306 18.02 -24.71 5.08
CA GLY A 306 18.37 -23.49 4.34
C GLY A 306 19.86 -23.17 4.35
N SER A 307 20.24 -22.15 3.56
CA SER A 307 21.63 -21.73 3.39
C SER A 307 21.98 -20.64 4.42
N VAL A 308 23.11 -20.76 5.11
CA VAL A 308 23.55 -19.73 6.06
C VAL A 308 24.10 -18.52 5.31
N LEU A 309 23.53 -17.34 5.55
CA LEU A 309 23.98 -16.06 5.02
C LEU A 309 24.93 -15.34 6.00
N SER A 310 24.70 -15.48 7.31
CA SER A 310 25.52 -14.88 8.37
C SER A 310 25.45 -15.69 9.66
N GLY A 311 26.47 -15.58 10.50
CA GLY A 311 26.66 -16.38 11.72
C GLY A 311 27.24 -17.78 11.45
N PRO A 312 27.41 -18.62 12.49
CA PRO A 312 26.98 -18.40 13.86
C PRO A 312 27.78 -17.30 14.58
N ALA A 313 27.09 -16.41 15.29
CA ALA A 313 27.69 -15.32 16.06
C ALA A 313 26.90 -15.07 17.37
N PRO A 314 27.51 -14.49 18.42
CA PRO A 314 26.82 -14.26 19.69
C PRO A 314 25.77 -13.14 19.57
N VAL A 315 24.67 -13.28 20.32
CA VAL A 315 23.66 -12.23 20.50
C VAL A 315 23.43 -11.98 21.99
N SER A 316 23.25 -10.71 22.34
CA SER A 316 22.89 -10.28 23.70
C SER A 316 21.41 -9.95 23.76
N ALA A 317 20.76 -10.32 24.87
CA ALA A 317 19.36 -10.08 25.13
C ALA A 317 19.03 -8.59 25.00
N SER A 318 17.99 -8.29 24.22
CA SER A 318 17.46 -6.96 23.92
C SER A 318 18.45 -5.99 23.27
N ALA A 319 19.63 -6.44 22.84
CA ALA A 319 20.55 -5.63 22.05
C ALA A 319 20.05 -5.54 20.60
N ASN A 320 20.13 -4.35 20.01
CA ASN A 320 19.79 -4.16 18.59
C ASN A 320 20.97 -4.62 17.74
N ASN A 321 20.75 -5.63 16.90
CA ASN A 321 21.74 -6.15 15.96
C ASN A 321 21.61 -5.35 14.67
N THR A 322 22.40 -4.28 14.57
CA THR A 322 22.28 -3.31 13.48
C THR A 322 23.12 -3.66 12.27
N GLY A 323 22.62 -3.36 11.08
CA GLY A 323 23.41 -3.40 9.84
C GLY A 323 23.71 -4.81 9.34
N SER A 324 22.83 -5.78 9.58
CA SER A 324 22.95 -7.11 8.98
C SER A 324 22.69 -6.99 7.48
N THR A 325 23.71 -7.22 6.66
CA THR A 325 23.64 -6.96 5.21
C THR A 325 23.39 -8.24 4.40
N ILE A 326 22.49 -8.16 3.43
CA ILE A 326 22.21 -9.23 2.46
C ILE A 326 22.44 -8.68 1.05
N THR A 327 23.26 -9.37 0.26
CA THR A 327 23.55 -8.99 -1.13
C THR A 327 22.58 -9.65 -2.10
N ALA A 328 22.19 -8.96 -3.17
CA ALA A 328 21.30 -9.50 -4.21
C ALA A 328 21.88 -10.75 -4.87
N SER A 329 23.20 -10.84 -5.01
CA SER A 329 23.90 -12.01 -5.54
C SER A 329 23.69 -13.29 -4.74
N SER A 330 23.30 -13.19 -3.46
CA SER A 330 23.01 -14.34 -2.61
C SER A 330 21.58 -14.87 -2.79
N LEU A 331 20.70 -14.11 -3.45
CA LEU A 331 19.28 -14.41 -3.59
C LEU A 331 18.95 -15.00 -4.97
N SER A 332 17.87 -15.78 -5.05
CA SER A 332 17.27 -16.17 -6.33
C SER A 332 16.38 -15.05 -6.86
N SER A 333 16.11 -14.99 -8.17
CA SER A 333 15.15 -14.01 -8.72
C SER A 333 13.75 -14.24 -8.12
N GLY A 334 13.04 -13.15 -7.82
CA GLY A 334 11.73 -13.17 -7.17
C GLY A 334 11.82 -13.13 -5.65
N ALA A 335 10.82 -13.69 -4.98
CA ALA A 335 10.69 -13.67 -3.53
C ALA A 335 11.65 -14.66 -2.84
N ASN A 336 12.34 -14.19 -1.80
CA ASN A 336 13.27 -14.96 -0.99
C ASN A 336 12.95 -14.77 0.49
N THR A 337 12.65 -15.86 1.20
CA THR A 337 12.43 -15.81 2.65
C THR A 337 13.77 -15.77 3.37
N ILE A 338 13.96 -14.75 4.19
CA ILE A 338 15.09 -14.63 5.11
C ILE A 338 14.61 -15.06 6.49
N ARG A 339 15.39 -15.90 7.17
CA ARG A 339 15.10 -16.41 8.50
C ARG A 339 16.21 -16.03 9.47
N VAL A 340 15.86 -15.38 10.56
CA VAL A 340 16.78 -15.09 11.66
C VAL A 340 16.50 -16.09 12.77
N CYS A 341 17.49 -16.90 13.10
CA CYS A 341 17.41 -17.96 14.10
C CYS A 341 18.28 -17.62 15.29
N VAL A 342 17.75 -17.76 16.50
CA VAL A 342 18.48 -17.53 17.75
C VAL A 342 18.34 -18.76 18.63
N MET A 343 19.47 -19.39 18.96
CA MET A 343 19.55 -20.48 19.92
C MET A 343 19.94 -19.92 21.28
N ASP A 344 19.12 -20.19 22.29
CA ASP A 344 19.36 -19.79 23.67
C ASP A 344 20.63 -20.47 24.22
N GLY A 345 21.50 -19.68 24.83
CA GLY A 345 22.70 -20.17 25.49
C GLY A 345 22.43 -20.99 26.76
N ALA A 346 21.24 -20.88 27.37
CA ALA A 346 20.91 -21.55 28.63
C ALA A 346 20.35 -22.97 28.45
N ASN A 347 19.38 -23.16 27.54
CA ASN A 347 18.65 -24.43 27.37
C ASN A 347 18.76 -25.02 25.94
N GLY A 348 19.42 -24.33 25.00
CA GLY A 348 19.58 -24.77 23.62
C GLY A 348 18.32 -24.66 22.75
N LEU A 349 17.22 -24.10 23.27
CA LEU A 349 16.01 -23.88 22.49
C LEU A 349 16.22 -22.81 21.43
N THR A 350 15.63 -23.01 20.25
CA THR A 350 15.81 -22.09 19.12
C THR A 350 14.50 -21.42 18.73
N GLY A 351 14.49 -20.10 18.74
CA GLY A 351 13.41 -19.26 18.23
C GLY A 351 13.79 -18.59 16.93
N PHE A 352 12.80 -18.12 16.17
CA PHE A 352 13.06 -17.49 14.88
C PHE A 352 12.00 -16.48 14.46
N THR A 353 12.39 -15.64 13.50
CA THR A 353 11.47 -14.79 12.74
C THR A 353 11.83 -14.82 11.26
N THR A 354 10.90 -14.42 10.40
CA THR A 354 11.09 -14.40 8.96
C THR A 354 10.57 -13.12 8.33
N PHE A 355 11.24 -12.68 7.28
CA PHE A 355 10.77 -11.62 6.38
C PHE A 355 11.10 -12.01 4.93
N THR A 356 10.59 -11.26 3.96
CA THR A 356 10.79 -11.56 2.53
C THR A 356 11.56 -10.42 1.87
N LEU A 357 12.58 -10.78 1.09
CA LEU A 357 13.25 -9.88 0.16
C LEU A 357 12.95 -10.29 -1.27
N TYR A 358 12.79 -9.32 -2.15
CA TYR A 358 12.51 -9.54 -3.57
C TYR A 358 13.75 -9.16 -4.38
N ARG A 359 14.33 -10.13 -5.08
CA ARG A 359 15.37 -9.85 -6.07
C ARG A 359 14.72 -9.63 -7.42
N ASP A 360 14.90 -8.44 -7.95
CA ASP A 360 14.49 -8.10 -9.29
C ASP A 360 15.64 -7.45 -10.05
N ASP A 361 16.03 -8.10 -11.15
CA ASP A 361 17.12 -7.67 -12.03
C ASP A 361 16.59 -7.07 -13.34
N GLY A 362 15.27 -7.09 -13.54
CA GLY A 362 14.61 -6.58 -14.74
C GLY A 362 14.58 -5.06 -14.74
N ALA A 363 14.75 -4.45 -15.92
CA ALA A 363 14.44 -3.03 -16.06
C ALA A 363 12.92 -2.88 -16.25
N PRO A 364 12.27 -1.89 -15.62
CA PRO A 364 10.86 -1.66 -15.83
C PRO A 364 10.57 -1.31 -17.29
N ALA A 365 9.51 -1.90 -17.84
CA ALA A 365 9.08 -1.70 -19.21
C ALA A 365 7.83 -0.80 -19.29
N LEU A 366 7.76 0.03 -20.33
CA LEU A 366 6.55 0.80 -20.63
C LEU A 366 5.53 -0.09 -21.34
N VAL A 367 4.40 -0.37 -20.70
CA VAL A 367 3.31 -1.20 -21.23
C VAL A 367 2.42 -0.41 -22.19
N SER A 368 2.02 0.80 -21.79
CA SER A 368 1.15 1.64 -22.62
C SER A 368 1.30 3.13 -22.33
N THR A 369 0.85 3.95 -23.27
CA THR A 369 0.78 5.40 -23.14
C THR A 369 -0.57 5.90 -23.63
N SER A 370 -1.05 6.97 -23.02
CA SER A 370 -2.16 7.77 -23.54
C SER A 370 -1.73 9.24 -23.58
N PRO A 371 -1.61 9.88 -24.76
CA PRO A 371 -1.85 9.31 -26.10
C PRO A 371 -0.92 8.14 -26.45
N THR A 372 -1.37 7.22 -27.31
CA THR A 372 -0.54 6.12 -27.81
C THR A 372 0.54 6.64 -28.77
N ASP A 373 1.64 5.89 -28.92
CA ASP A 373 2.70 6.29 -29.85
C ASP A 373 2.18 6.41 -31.28
N ASN A 374 2.57 7.47 -31.96
CA ASN A 374 2.14 7.84 -33.30
C ASN A 374 0.63 7.97 -33.46
N ALA A 375 -0.12 8.20 -32.37
CA ALA A 375 -1.53 8.51 -32.44
C ALA A 375 -1.77 9.74 -33.32
N THR A 376 -2.83 9.69 -34.12
CA THR A 376 -3.34 10.82 -34.88
C THR A 376 -4.65 11.30 -34.26
N GLU A 377 -5.06 12.52 -34.60
CA GLU A 377 -6.33 13.10 -34.16
C GLU A 377 -6.47 13.22 -32.63
N VAL A 378 -5.35 13.38 -31.91
CA VAL A 378 -5.36 13.54 -30.46
C VAL A 378 -6.05 14.84 -30.09
N ASP A 379 -7.06 14.78 -29.23
CA ASP A 379 -7.75 15.96 -28.71
C ASP A 379 -6.75 16.90 -28.00
N PRO A 380 -6.60 18.16 -28.45
CA PRO A 380 -5.68 19.10 -27.84
C PRO A 380 -5.99 19.36 -26.37
N ARG A 381 -7.23 19.13 -25.93
CA ARG A 381 -7.68 19.37 -24.56
C ARG A 381 -7.12 18.39 -23.54
N ALA A 382 -6.50 17.30 -23.97
CA ALA A 382 -6.02 16.27 -23.06
C ALA A 382 -4.89 16.77 -22.13
N GLY A 383 -4.07 17.76 -22.54
CA GLY A 383 -3.08 18.49 -21.71
C GLY A 383 -2.08 17.65 -20.90
N ALA A 384 -2.15 16.33 -21.00
CA ALA A 384 -1.54 15.39 -20.10
C ALA A 384 -1.19 14.10 -20.83
N ILE A 385 -0.14 13.43 -20.36
CA ILE A 385 0.36 12.16 -20.87
C ILE A 385 0.28 11.15 -19.73
N THR A 386 -0.35 10.00 -19.97
CA THR A 386 -0.41 8.91 -18.99
C THR A 386 0.47 7.76 -19.46
N LEU A 387 1.24 7.18 -18.55
CA LEU A 387 2.15 6.05 -18.78
C LEU A 387 1.80 4.91 -17.82
N VAL A 388 1.81 3.69 -18.34
CA VAL A 388 1.63 2.47 -17.54
C VAL A 388 2.88 1.61 -17.66
N PHE A 389 3.50 1.26 -16.54
CA PHE A 389 4.69 0.42 -16.46
C PHE A 389 4.35 -1.05 -16.16
N SER A 390 5.27 -1.96 -16.46
CA SER A 390 5.13 -3.41 -16.27
C SER A 390 5.02 -3.83 -14.80
N GLU A 391 5.48 -2.97 -13.90
CA GLU A 391 5.68 -3.28 -12.49
C GLU A 391 5.71 -2.01 -11.62
N PRO A 392 5.68 -2.18 -10.28
CA PRO A 392 5.76 -1.05 -9.35
C PRO A 392 7.06 -0.24 -9.45
N MET A 393 6.89 1.07 -9.56
CA MET A 393 7.96 2.06 -9.67
C MET A 393 8.23 2.74 -8.32
N ASP A 394 9.45 3.26 -8.14
CA ASP A 394 9.76 4.15 -7.03
C ASP A 394 9.13 5.53 -7.29
N THR A 395 8.01 5.78 -6.63
CA THR A 395 7.21 6.99 -6.82
C THR A 395 7.82 8.22 -6.13
N SER A 396 8.90 8.07 -5.37
CA SER A 396 9.56 9.16 -4.65
C SER A 396 10.58 9.93 -5.49
N LEU A 397 11.00 9.36 -6.62
CA LEU A 397 11.97 9.97 -7.53
C LEU A 397 11.33 11.10 -8.34
N GLY A 398 12.14 12.10 -8.71
CA GLY A 398 11.72 13.20 -9.59
C GLY A 398 11.97 12.88 -11.07
N GLN A 399 11.07 13.32 -11.95
CA GLN A 399 11.17 13.11 -13.40
C GLN A 399 11.60 14.38 -14.15
N SER A 400 12.25 14.18 -15.29
CA SER A 400 12.53 15.24 -16.27
C SER A 400 11.98 14.85 -17.63
N LEU A 401 11.18 15.75 -18.19
CA LEU A 401 10.51 15.60 -19.47
C LEU A 401 11.06 16.65 -20.44
N ILE A 402 11.51 16.19 -21.60
CA ILE A 402 11.76 17.07 -22.74
C ILE A 402 10.56 16.98 -23.66
N THR A 403 10.02 18.12 -24.08
CA THR A 403 8.93 18.21 -25.03
C THR A 403 9.36 19.01 -26.25
N GLU A 404 8.98 18.50 -27.43
CA GLU A 404 9.35 19.06 -28.71
C GLU A 404 8.16 19.03 -29.67
N ALA A 405 8.18 19.89 -30.68
CA ALA A 405 7.19 19.90 -31.75
C ALA A 405 7.84 20.00 -33.14
N ASN A 406 7.18 19.46 -34.17
CA ASN A 406 7.61 19.47 -35.57
C ASN A 406 6.41 19.63 -36.53
N TYR A 407 6.66 19.99 -37.79
CA TYR A 407 5.64 20.29 -38.78
C TYR A 407 6.03 20.18 -40.27
N SER A 408 7.22 20.61 -40.72
CA SER A 408 7.55 20.55 -42.17
C SER A 408 9.02 20.77 -42.54
N SER A 409 9.93 20.82 -41.56
CA SER A 409 11.39 20.87 -41.72
C SER A 409 11.97 19.71 -40.90
N PRO A 410 13.09 19.06 -41.25
CA PRO A 410 13.47 17.79 -40.61
C PRO A 410 13.86 17.93 -39.12
N SER A 411 13.75 19.11 -38.50
CA SER A 411 14.19 19.39 -37.14
C SER A 411 13.05 19.62 -36.15
N TRP A 412 13.10 18.85 -35.07
CA TRP A 412 12.30 19.05 -33.86
C TRP A 412 12.75 20.31 -33.11
N GLN A 413 11.79 21.07 -32.57
CA GLN A 413 12.04 22.25 -31.76
C GLN A 413 11.58 22.02 -30.33
N THR A 414 12.42 22.32 -29.35
CA THR A 414 12.05 22.24 -27.93
C THR A 414 10.99 23.27 -27.59
N VAL A 415 9.99 22.85 -26.83
CA VAL A 415 8.92 23.71 -26.31
C VAL A 415 9.02 23.73 -24.77
N PRO A 416 9.11 24.91 -24.13
CA PRO A 416 9.26 25.03 -22.66
C PRO A 416 8.05 24.47 -21.90
N ASN A 417 8.27 23.55 -20.96
CA ASN A 417 7.22 22.86 -20.22
C ASN A 417 7.34 23.07 -18.69
N THR A 418 7.96 24.17 -18.26
CA THR A 418 8.09 24.49 -16.83
C THR A 418 6.72 24.64 -16.18
N GLY A 419 6.58 24.09 -14.97
CA GLY A 419 5.29 23.92 -14.31
C GLY A 419 4.62 22.57 -14.60
N THR A 420 5.22 21.73 -15.45
CA THR A 420 4.78 20.32 -15.61
C THR A 420 4.81 19.62 -14.26
N THR A 421 3.72 18.94 -13.93
CA THR A 421 3.59 18.17 -12.69
C THR A 421 3.50 16.68 -13.01
N TYR A 422 3.96 15.87 -12.06
CA TYR A 422 4.03 14.43 -12.16
C TYR A 422 3.19 13.85 -11.03
N GLU A 423 2.21 13.02 -11.38
CA GLU A 423 1.24 12.46 -10.46
C GLU A 423 1.21 10.93 -10.63
N TRP A 424 1.63 10.20 -9.61
CA TRP A 424 1.45 8.76 -9.57
C TRP A 424 0.02 8.43 -9.15
N ILE A 425 -0.78 7.91 -10.09
CA ILE A 425 -2.16 7.46 -9.81
C ILE A 425 -2.12 6.19 -8.93
N ASN A 426 -1.13 5.34 -9.17
CA ASN A 426 -0.76 4.16 -8.38
C ASN A 426 0.71 3.84 -8.65
N SER A 427 1.26 2.76 -8.06
CA SER A 427 2.68 2.42 -8.22
C SER A 427 3.12 2.07 -9.65
N THR A 428 2.21 1.82 -10.60
CA THR A 428 2.55 1.48 -11.99
C THR A 428 2.12 2.53 -13.01
N THR A 429 1.34 3.54 -12.60
CA THR A 429 0.69 4.49 -13.51
C THR A 429 1.07 5.93 -13.19
N LEU A 430 1.80 6.56 -14.10
CA LEU A 430 2.24 7.95 -14.00
C LEU A 430 1.42 8.84 -14.94
N ARG A 431 0.81 9.90 -14.41
CA ARG A 431 0.20 10.98 -15.17
C ARG A 431 1.10 12.20 -15.13
N ILE A 432 1.42 12.72 -16.31
CA ILE A 432 2.23 13.91 -16.52
C ILE A 432 1.29 15.01 -17.00
N ASN A 433 1.01 16.00 -16.17
CA ASN A 433 0.20 17.14 -16.57
C ASN A 433 1.13 18.24 -17.08
N LEU A 434 1.10 18.50 -18.38
CA LEU A 434 1.94 19.54 -18.97
C LEU A 434 1.48 20.92 -18.51
N SER A 435 2.40 21.88 -18.48
CA SER A 435 2.04 23.27 -18.18
C SER A 435 1.18 23.93 -19.26
N TRP A 436 1.19 23.39 -20.48
CA TRP A 436 0.23 23.75 -21.52
C TRP A 436 -1.06 22.99 -21.26
N ILE A 437 -2.01 23.62 -20.56
CA ILE A 437 -3.32 23.05 -20.23
C ILE A 437 -3.97 22.38 -21.46
N TYR A 438 -3.73 22.94 -22.65
CA TYR A 438 -4.02 22.30 -23.94
C TYR A 438 -2.74 22.10 -24.73
N PHE A 439 -2.65 20.96 -25.41
CA PHE A 439 -1.65 20.76 -26.44
C PHE A 439 -1.88 21.76 -27.59
N PRO A 440 -0.81 22.19 -28.28
CA PRO A 440 -0.94 22.94 -29.53
C PRO A 440 -1.78 22.16 -30.55
N GLU A 441 -2.64 22.84 -31.30
CA GLU A 441 -3.53 22.20 -32.26
C GLU A 441 -2.78 21.81 -33.54
N ASN A 442 -3.22 20.74 -34.20
CA ASN A 442 -2.67 20.25 -35.47
C ASN A 442 -1.12 20.30 -35.51
N SER A 443 -0.52 19.74 -34.46
CA SER A 443 0.90 19.82 -34.15
C SER A 443 1.44 18.43 -33.85
N TYR A 444 2.58 18.09 -34.46
CA TYR A 444 3.26 16.85 -34.16
C TYR A 444 4.13 17.05 -32.91
N ILE A 445 3.74 16.43 -31.81
CA ILE A 445 4.37 16.59 -30.50
C ILE A 445 5.19 15.33 -30.22
N ARG A 446 6.40 15.53 -29.69
CA ARG A 446 7.27 14.48 -29.20
C ARG A 446 7.65 14.79 -27.77
N TRP A 447 7.71 13.75 -26.95
CA TRP A 447 8.17 13.87 -25.58
C TRP A 447 9.19 12.78 -25.29
N THR A 448 10.17 13.11 -24.45
CA THR A 448 11.24 12.22 -24.02
C THR A 448 11.38 12.24 -22.50
N LEU A 449 11.23 11.08 -21.88
CA LEU A 449 11.52 10.83 -20.47
C LEU A 449 12.90 10.18 -20.34
N ASN A 450 13.76 10.76 -19.51
CA ASN A 450 15.11 10.23 -19.29
C ASN A 450 15.06 8.88 -18.55
N SER A 451 15.85 7.92 -19.02
CA SER A 451 15.96 6.58 -18.42
C SER A 451 16.43 6.57 -16.97
N THR A 452 17.20 7.57 -16.53
CA THR A 452 17.75 7.61 -15.16
C THR A 452 16.83 8.26 -14.14
N GLY A 453 15.81 9.00 -14.59
CA GLY A 453 14.86 9.72 -13.72
C GLY A 453 13.73 8.84 -13.18
N LEU A 454 13.66 7.58 -13.60
CA LEU A 454 12.65 6.61 -13.19
C LEU A 454 13.32 5.27 -12.90
N LYS A 455 12.96 4.69 -11.77
CA LYS A 455 13.44 3.38 -11.33
C LYS A 455 12.29 2.56 -10.77
N ASP A 456 12.43 1.24 -10.81
CA ASP A 456 11.58 0.34 -10.03
C ASP A 456 11.96 0.38 -8.53
N LEU A 457 11.23 -0.38 -7.72
CA LEU A 457 11.52 -0.51 -6.28
C LEU A 457 12.88 -1.18 -5.98
N ALA A 458 13.40 -2.01 -6.88
CA ALA A 458 14.72 -2.63 -6.77
C ALA A 458 15.86 -1.69 -7.21
N GLY A 459 15.52 -0.49 -7.71
CA GLY A 459 16.44 0.54 -8.15
C GLY A 459 16.90 0.38 -9.61
N ASN A 460 16.35 -0.55 -10.39
CA ASN A 460 16.70 -0.68 -11.81
C ASN A 460 16.15 0.50 -12.59
N SER A 461 17.01 1.09 -13.43
CA SER A 461 16.61 2.18 -14.32
C SER A 461 15.92 1.62 -15.57
N LEU A 462 15.15 2.45 -16.26
CA LEU A 462 14.61 2.09 -17.57
C LEU A 462 15.74 1.67 -18.52
N SER A 463 15.51 0.66 -19.36
CA SER A 463 16.52 0.15 -20.31
C SER A 463 17.02 1.20 -21.31
N SER A 464 16.18 2.18 -21.61
CA SER A 464 16.47 3.33 -22.49
C SER A 464 15.50 4.47 -22.19
N SER A 465 15.86 5.68 -22.62
CA SER A 465 14.94 6.83 -22.50
C SER A 465 13.68 6.57 -23.33
N ILE A 466 12.52 6.87 -22.76
CA ILE A 466 11.25 6.68 -23.45
C ILE A 466 11.01 7.91 -24.31
N GLN A 467 10.89 7.71 -25.62
CA GLN A 467 10.46 8.74 -26.56
C GLN A 467 9.20 8.28 -27.28
N ARG A 468 8.19 9.15 -27.33
CA ARG A 468 6.93 8.91 -28.04
C ARG A 468 6.49 10.18 -28.73
N SER A 469 5.69 10.03 -29.78
CA SER A 469 5.12 11.15 -30.51
C SER A 469 3.65 10.95 -30.81
N PHE A 470 2.92 12.04 -31.05
CA PHE A 470 1.54 12.02 -31.49
C PHE A 470 1.19 13.31 -32.24
N LEU A 471 0.16 13.24 -33.09
CA LEU A 471 -0.39 14.37 -33.84
C LEU A 471 -1.73 14.79 -33.22
N THR A 472 -1.80 16.03 -32.77
CA THR A 472 -3.05 16.63 -32.28
C THR A 472 -3.99 17.01 -33.42
N THR A 473 -5.28 17.10 -33.12
CA THR A 473 -6.29 17.66 -34.03
C THR A 473 -6.51 19.16 -33.76
N THR A 474 -7.53 19.76 -34.38
CA THR A 474 -8.04 21.10 -34.08
C THR A 474 -9.20 20.99 -33.10
N SER A 475 -9.19 21.76 -32.02
CA SER A 475 -10.28 21.74 -31.04
C SER A 475 -11.49 22.45 -31.63
N LYS A 476 -12.66 21.81 -31.52
CA LYS A 476 -13.93 22.39 -31.93
C LYS A 476 -14.56 23.16 -30.77
N LEU A 477 -13.91 24.24 -30.38
CA LEU A 477 -14.36 25.09 -29.27
C LEU A 477 -15.34 26.15 -29.75
N LYS A 478 -16.37 26.39 -28.95
CA LYS A 478 -17.35 27.46 -29.13
C LYS A 478 -17.39 28.39 -27.92
N TYR A 479 -17.71 29.64 -28.21
CA TYR A 479 -17.84 30.75 -27.27
C TYR A 479 -19.23 31.40 -27.42
N PRO A 480 -19.70 32.16 -26.40
CA PRO A 480 -20.88 33.00 -26.56
C PRO A 480 -20.74 33.94 -27.76
N VAL A 481 -21.84 34.20 -28.44
CA VAL A 481 -21.86 35.11 -29.59
C VAL A 481 -21.94 36.55 -29.08
N PHE A 482 -20.94 37.35 -29.44
CA PHE A 482 -20.88 38.77 -29.07
C PHE A 482 -21.70 39.64 -30.01
N LYS A 483 -22.09 40.82 -29.54
CA LYS A 483 -22.63 41.85 -30.43
C LYS A 483 -21.53 42.36 -31.37
N THR A 484 -21.94 42.72 -32.57
CA THR A 484 -21.05 43.33 -33.58
C THR A 484 -20.67 44.77 -33.26
N GLY A 485 -21.47 45.46 -32.44
CA GLY A 485 -21.37 46.90 -32.17
C GLY A 485 -22.06 47.77 -33.22
N GLN A 486 -22.67 47.19 -34.26
CA GLN A 486 -23.39 47.94 -35.28
C GLN A 486 -24.70 48.52 -34.73
N THR A 487 -24.92 49.83 -34.93
CA THR A 487 -26.12 50.55 -34.45
C THR A 487 -26.86 51.32 -35.54
N GLN A 488 -26.29 51.34 -36.75
CA GLN A 488 -26.85 52.01 -37.93
C GLN A 488 -27.24 50.95 -38.97
N CYS A 489 -28.11 51.36 -39.91
CA CYS A 489 -28.62 50.50 -40.98
C CYS A 489 -28.48 51.22 -42.31
N TRP A 490 -28.31 50.44 -43.38
CA TRP A 490 -28.07 50.94 -44.72
C TRP A 490 -28.84 50.13 -45.75
N ASP A 491 -29.25 50.77 -46.84
CA ASP A 491 -29.83 50.09 -47.99
C ASP A 491 -28.76 49.41 -48.87
N GLN A 492 -29.18 48.94 -50.04
CA GLN A 492 -28.35 48.23 -51.01
C GLN A 492 -27.28 49.13 -51.65
N ASP A 493 -27.56 50.42 -51.79
CA ASP A 493 -26.64 51.43 -52.35
C ASP A 493 -25.66 51.96 -51.29
N GLY A 494 -25.90 51.64 -50.02
CA GLY A 494 -25.08 52.05 -48.89
C GLY A 494 -25.53 53.37 -48.26
N ASP A 495 -26.72 53.86 -48.60
CA ASP A 495 -27.32 55.03 -47.98
C ASP A 495 -27.92 54.68 -46.61
N SER A 496 -27.80 55.59 -45.64
CA SER A 496 -28.29 55.37 -44.29
C SER A 496 -29.82 55.37 -44.24
N VAL A 497 -30.39 54.36 -43.58
CA VAL A 497 -31.83 54.20 -43.37
C VAL A 497 -32.18 54.04 -41.89
N SER A 498 -33.45 54.24 -41.54
CA SER A 498 -33.92 53.93 -40.19
C SER A 498 -33.88 52.42 -39.94
N CYS A 499 -33.30 51.99 -38.82
CA CYS A 499 -33.17 50.57 -38.53
C CYS A 499 -34.49 49.85 -38.24
N SER A 500 -35.50 50.55 -37.71
CA SER A 500 -36.69 49.88 -37.18
C SER A 500 -37.42 49.04 -38.24
N GLY A 501 -37.48 47.73 -38.02
CA GLY A 501 -38.18 46.78 -38.89
C GLY A 501 -37.42 46.43 -40.17
N THR A 502 -36.15 46.82 -40.29
CA THR A 502 -35.29 46.42 -41.42
C THR A 502 -34.79 45.00 -41.28
N GLY A 503 -34.76 44.48 -40.06
CA GLY A 503 -34.17 43.18 -39.75
C GLY A 503 -32.65 43.11 -39.90
N GLN A 504 -31.99 44.27 -40.04
CA GLN A 504 -30.53 44.39 -40.07
C GLN A 504 -29.95 44.28 -38.66
N ASP A 505 -28.64 44.09 -38.58
CA ASP A 505 -27.93 43.96 -37.31
C ASP A 505 -28.07 45.22 -36.43
N GLY A 506 -28.07 46.41 -37.03
CA GLY A 506 -28.34 47.67 -36.32
C GLY A 506 -29.73 47.77 -35.70
N ASP A 507 -30.72 47.01 -36.20
CA ASP A 507 -32.10 46.93 -35.66
C ASP A 507 -32.14 46.03 -34.42
N TYR A 508 -31.61 44.80 -34.53
CA TYR A 508 -31.76 43.79 -33.48
C TYR A 508 -30.62 43.75 -32.46
N GLN A 509 -29.39 44.14 -32.83
CA GLN A 509 -28.17 44.18 -31.99
C GLN A 509 -28.00 42.93 -31.13
N LYS A 510 -28.08 41.75 -31.77
CA LYS A 510 -28.07 40.44 -31.11
C LYS A 510 -26.67 40.03 -30.66
N GLY A 511 -26.62 39.30 -29.55
CA GLY A 511 -25.39 38.84 -28.91
C GLY A 511 -25.17 39.44 -27.52
N VAL A 512 -24.11 39.01 -26.86
CA VAL A 512 -23.66 39.49 -25.55
C VAL A 512 -22.70 40.67 -25.76
N ASP A 513 -22.77 41.69 -24.91
CA ASP A 513 -21.78 42.78 -24.93
C ASP A 513 -20.40 42.25 -24.52
N GLN A 514 -19.34 42.67 -25.22
CA GLN A 514 -17.97 42.44 -24.73
C GLN A 514 -17.78 43.18 -23.40
N ASP A 515 -17.16 42.53 -22.42
CA ASP A 515 -16.90 43.08 -21.09
C ASP A 515 -15.47 42.74 -20.67
N TYR A 516 -14.61 43.75 -20.66
CA TYR A 516 -13.20 43.63 -20.33
C TYR A 516 -12.84 44.40 -19.06
N THR A 517 -11.92 43.84 -18.28
CA THR A 517 -11.26 44.53 -17.15
C THR A 517 -9.75 44.55 -17.37
N GLY A 518 -9.20 45.74 -17.56
CA GLY A 518 -7.78 45.99 -17.83
C GLY A 518 -7.60 46.99 -18.97
N PRO A 519 -6.35 47.31 -19.36
CA PRO A 519 -5.09 46.72 -18.91
C PRO A 519 -4.78 47.01 -17.44
N GLU A 520 -4.64 45.96 -16.64
CA GLU A 520 -4.28 46.08 -15.22
C GLU A 520 -2.89 45.52 -14.97
N ALA A 521 -2.04 46.28 -14.28
CA ALA A 521 -0.71 45.84 -13.88
C ALA A 521 -0.81 44.88 -12.68
N HIS A 522 -0.07 43.78 -12.70
CA HIS A 522 -0.02 42.89 -11.54
C HIS A 522 0.62 43.60 -10.34
N ALA A 523 0.01 43.47 -9.16
CA ALA A 523 0.41 44.21 -7.95
C ALA A 523 1.87 43.97 -7.53
N THR A 524 2.39 42.77 -7.75
CA THR A 524 3.79 42.41 -7.44
C THR A 524 4.71 42.52 -8.65
N TYR A 525 4.18 42.25 -9.85
CA TYR A 525 4.94 42.22 -11.10
C TYR A 525 4.44 43.35 -11.99
N SER A 526 4.79 44.59 -11.64
CA SER A 526 4.19 45.81 -12.24
C SER A 526 4.44 46.01 -13.73
N SER A 527 5.28 45.18 -14.35
CA SER A 527 5.49 45.08 -15.80
C SER A 527 4.47 44.19 -16.51
N ASP A 528 3.73 43.38 -15.76
CA ASP A 528 2.88 42.32 -16.27
C ASP A 528 1.45 42.88 -16.35
N TYR A 529 1.02 43.21 -17.56
CA TYR A 529 -0.30 43.79 -17.83
C TYR A 529 -1.21 42.72 -18.39
N THR A 530 -2.37 42.55 -17.75
CA THR A 530 -3.38 41.59 -18.19
C THR A 530 -4.74 42.24 -18.38
N THR A 531 -5.49 41.70 -19.33
CA THR A 531 -6.88 42.05 -19.61
C THR A 531 -7.73 40.81 -19.38
N SER A 532 -8.69 40.91 -18.47
CA SER A 532 -9.66 39.85 -18.20
C SER A 532 -10.88 40.04 -19.08
N ASP A 533 -11.31 38.99 -19.78
CA ASP A 533 -12.58 38.90 -20.48
C ASP A 533 -13.61 38.29 -19.52
N ASN A 534 -14.54 39.12 -19.04
CA ASN A 534 -15.52 38.73 -18.03
C ASN A 534 -16.63 37.83 -18.60
N VAL A 535 -16.77 37.77 -19.92
CA VAL A 535 -17.79 36.94 -20.60
C VAL A 535 -17.26 35.53 -20.85
N THR A 536 -16.03 35.41 -21.37
CA THR A 536 -15.42 34.10 -21.60
C THR A 536 -14.73 33.55 -20.36
N GLY A 537 -14.26 34.41 -19.45
CA GLY A 537 -13.41 34.03 -18.33
C GLY A 537 -11.94 33.86 -18.73
N LEU A 538 -11.57 34.22 -19.96
CA LEU A 538 -10.18 34.23 -20.41
C LEU A 538 -9.42 35.40 -19.79
N THR A 539 -8.14 35.20 -19.56
CA THR A 539 -7.20 36.27 -19.24
C THR A 539 -6.16 36.36 -20.33
N TRP A 540 -5.98 37.55 -20.87
CA TRP A 540 -5.06 37.83 -21.96
C TRP A 540 -3.89 38.69 -21.48
N THR A 541 -2.72 38.54 -22.10
CA THR A 541 -1.71 39.61 -22.05
C THR A 541 -2.32 40.85 -22.67
N SER A 542 -2.29 42.02 -22.01
CA SER A 542 -2.92 43.23 -22.58
C SER A 542 -2.17 43.77 -23.78
N CYS A 543 -0.85 43.60 -23.79
CA CYS A 543 0.03 44.09 -24.84
C CYS A 543 0.46 42.97 -25.78
N PRO A 544 0.73 43.28 -27.07
CA PRO A 544 1.49 42.39 -27.93
C PRO A 544 2.86 42.09 -27.29
N LEU A 545 3.32 40.84 -27.35
CA LEU A 545 4.62 40.45 -26.81
C LEU A 545 5.74 41.37 -27.34
N GLY A 546 6.64 41.79 -26.44
CA GLY A 546 7.68 42.80 -26.69
C GLY A 546 7.27 44.24 -26.37
N LYS A 547 5.98 44.49 -26.09
CA LYS A 547 5.47 45.75 -25.54
C LYS A 547 5.03 45.61 -24.08
N SER A 548 4.99 46.73 -23.36
CA SER A 548 4.53 46.79 -21.96
C SER A 548 3.98 48.18 -21.57
N GLY A 549 3.39 48.25 -20.38
CA GLY A 549 2.76 49.45 -19.82
C GLY A 549 1.26 49.52 -20.10
N ALA A 550 0.55 50.37 -19.37
CA ALA A 550 -0.92 50.50 -19.45
C ALA A 550 -1.45 50.86 -20.85
N THR A 551 -0.63 51.47 -21.69
CA THR A 551 -0.97 51.84 -23.08
C THR A 551 -0.14 51.08 -24.12
N CYS A 552 0.63 50.06 -23.70
CA CYS A 552 1.58 49.33 -24.53
C CYS A 552 2.55 50.23 -25.31
N GLY A 553 2.91 51.38 -24.73
CA GLY A 553 3.77 52.39 -25.35
C GLY A 553 5.27 52.15 -25.17
N SER A 554 5.65 51.22 -24.29
CA SER A 554 7.06 50.86 -24.06
C SER A 554 7.43 49.62 -24.86
N GLY A 555 8.60 49.62 -25.50
CA GLY A 555 9.10 48.49 -26.29
C GLY A 555 8.61 48.49 -27.73
N SER A 556 8.70 47.34 -28.39
CA SER A 556 8.27 47.14 -29.78
C SER A 556 7.66 45.75 -29.92
N ALA A 557 6.59 45.63 -30.71
CA ALA A 557 5.94 44.34 -30.89
C ALA A 557 6.92 43.40 -31.59
N THR A 558 7.16 42.24 -30.98
CA THR A 558 7.97 41.18 -31.57
C THR A 558 7.07 40.31 -32.42
N THR A 559 7.51 39.98 -33.64
CA THR A 559 6.80 39.07 -34.52
C THR A 559 7.39 37.68 -34.45
N TYR A 560 6.54 36.67 -34.31
CA TYR A 560 6.91 35.27 -34.14
C TYR A 560 6.28 34.43 -35.24
N ASN A 561 6.99 33.41 -35.72
CA ASN A 561 6.35 32.33 -36.46
C ASN A 561 5.61 31.40 -35.50
N TYR A 562 4.84 30.44 -36.02
CA TYR A 562 3.98 29.57 -35.20
C TYR A 562 4.69 28.95 -33.99
N PHE A 563 5.85 28.30 -34.21
CA PHE A 563 6.58 27.64 -33.12
C PHE A 563 7.25 28.62 -32.18
N ALA A 564 7.79 29.71 -32.70
CA ALA A 564 8.34 30.76 -31.88
C ALA A 564 7.24 31.41 -31.01
N ALA A 565 6.00 31.49 -31.51
CA ALA A 565 4.85 32.02 -30.80
C ALA A 565 4.38 31.06 -29.69
N LEU A 566 4.29 29.75 -29.99
CA LEU A 566 4.06 28.71 -28.98
C LEU A 566 5.09 28.81 -27.85
N ASN A 567 6.37 28.89 -28.21
CA ASN A 567 7.47 29.01 -27.24
C ASN A 567 7.41 30.32 -26.46
N ALA A 568 7.07 31.44 -27.10
CA ALA A 568 6.98 32.73 -26.46
C ALA A 568 5.88 32.75 -25.39
N CYS A 569 4.68 32.24 -25.70
CA CYS A 569 3.61 32.13 -24.71
C CYS A 569 3.93 31.10 -23.62
N ALA A 570 4.53 29.97 -23.97
CA ALA A 570 4.94 28.98 -22.97
C ALA A 570 6.03 29.52 -22.02
N SER A 571 6.89 30.43 -22.51
CA SER A 571 7.96 31.04 -21.70
C SER A 571 7.41 31.94 -20.59
N LEU A 572 6.23 32.54 -20.77
CA LEU A 572 5.54 33.29 -19.73
C LEU A 572 5.31 32.46 -18.46
N ASN A 573 5.21 31.13 -18.56
CA ASN A 573 5.02 30.23 -17.42
C ASN A 573 6.30 30.08 -16.56
N THR A 574 7.45 30.52 -17.08
CA THR A 574 8.75 30.47 -16.38
C THR A 574 9.17 31.80 -15.78
N GLU A 575 8.47 32.88 -16.14
CA GLU A 575 8.84 34.22 -15.70
C GLU A 575 8.70 34.40 -14.19
N ASN A 576 9.21 35.52 -13.68
CA ASN A 576 9.10 35.88 -12.26
C ASN A 576 9.64 34.77 -11.32
N SER A 577 10.79 34.19 -11.69
CA SER A 577 11.42 33.08 -10.96
C SER A 577 10.53 31.84 -10.81
N GLY A 578 9.71 31.55 -11.83
CA GLY A 578 8.81 30.40 -11.86
C GLY A 578 7.42 30.65 -11.27
N ALA A 579 7.13 31.87 -10.78
CA ALA A 579 5.77 32.27 -10.42
C ALA A 579 4.87 32.48 -11.65
N GLY A 580 5.49 32.66 -12.82
CA GLY A 580 4.82 32.93 -14.09
C GLY A 580 4.39 34.39 -14.26
N TYR A 581 4.08 34.77 -15.50
CA TYR A 581 3.62 36.12 -15.85
C TYR A 581 2.28 36.43 -15.16
N ALA A 582 2.21 37.55 -14.45
CA ALA A 582 1.07 37.92 -13.60
C ALA A 582 0.62 36.80 -12.63
N SER A 583 1.58 36.07 -12.05
CA SER A 583 1.34 34.94 -11.13
C SER A 583 0.55 33.77 -11.75
N ARG A 584 0.69 33.56 -13.06
CA ARG A 584 0.01 32.49 -13.81
C ARG A 584 1.01 31.66 -14.60
N THR A 585 0.84 30.34 -14.56
CA THR A 585 1.75 29.34 -15.16
C THR A 585 1.09 28.47 -16.24
N ASN A 586 -0.02 28.95 -16.80
CA ASN A 586 -0.81 28.27 -17.82
C ASN A 586 -1.06 29.11 -19.09
N TRP A 587 -0.15 30.04 -19.38
CA TRP A 587 -0.14 30.82 -20.62
C TRP A 587 0.13 29.91 -21.82
N ARG A 588 -0.63 30.16 -22.89
CA ARG A 588 -0.50 29.46 -24.17
C ARG A 588 -0.87 30.40 -25.32
N LEU A 589 -0.52 29.96 -26.52
CA LEU A 589 -0.96 30.62 -27.74
C LEU A 589 -2.48 30.40 -27.91
N PRO A 590 -3.27 31.45 -28.16
CA PRO A 590 -4.73 31.36 -28.29
C PRO A 590 -5.12 30.55 -29.52
N THR A 591 -6.25 29.87 -29.45
CA THR A 591 -6.90 29.28 -30.64
C THR A 591 -7.52 30.37 -31.50
N TYR A 592 -7.86 30.05 -32.76
CA TYR A 592 -8.57 30.97 -33.65
C TYR A 592 -9.95 31.36 -33.08
N ALA A 593 -10.66 30.40 -32.48
CA ALA A 593 -11.94 30.66 -31.82
C ALA A 593 -11.81 31.67 -30.67
N GLU A 594 -10.70 31.63 -29.92
CA GLU A 594 -10.41 32.60 -28.85
C GLU A 594 -10.10 33.99 -29.40
N ILE A 595 -9.30 34.09 -30.47
CA ILE A 595 -9.06 35.40 -31.09
C ILE A 595 -10.37 35.99 -31.62
N GLY A 596 -11.28 35.15 -32.13
CA GLY A 596 -12.60 35.55 -32.59
C GLY A 596 -13.44 36.28 -31.53
N THR A 597 -13.21 36.05 -30.24
CA THR A 597 -13.94 36.73 -29.16
C THR A 597 -13.50 38.18 -28.98
N LEU A 598 -12.32 38.54 -29.48
CA LEU A 598 -11.78 39.90 -29.39
C LEU A 598 -12.30 40.83 -30.49
N VAL A 599 -12.81 40.27 -31.60
CA VAL A 599 -13.23 41.03 -32.78
C VAL A 599 -14.49 41.84 -32.50
N GLN A 600 -14.44 43.13 -32.79
CA GLN A 600 -15.58 44.04 -32.81
C GLN A 600 -15.82 44.55 -34.23
N TRP A 601 -16.89 44.04 -34.85
CA TRP A 601 -17.20 44.21 -36.28
C TRP A 601 -17.57 45.64 -36.69
N SER A 602 -17.96 46.50 -35.75
CA SER A 602 -18.19 47.92 -36.02
C SER A 602 -16.91 48.75 -36.06
N LEU A 603 -15.78 48.22 -35.61
CA LEU A 603 -14.51 48.92 -35.52
C LEU A 603 -13.54 48.55 -36.65
N ARG A 604 -12.57 49.43 -36.88
CA ARG A 604 -11.52 49.27 -37.88
C ARG A 604 -10.26 50.00 -37.46
N ASP A 605 -9.11 49.40 -37.77
CA ASP A 605 -7.75 49.89 -37.55
C ASP A 605 -7.47 50.34 -36.10
N PRO A 606 -7.66 49.48 -35.06
CA PRO A 606 -7.99 48.05 -35.13
C PRO A 606 -9.46 47.71 -34.84
N SER A 607 -9.90 46.55 -35.32
CA SER A 607 -11.21 45.92 -35.08
C SER A 607 -11.37 45.26 -33.70
N VAL A 608 -10.76 45.83 -32.67
CA VAL A 608 -10.87 45.34 -31.28
C VAL A 608 -11.02 46.51 -30.32
N ASP A 609 -11.46 46.23 -29.10
CA ASP A 609 -11.48 47.25 -28.05
C ASP A 609 -10.04 47.70 -27.70
N SER A 610 -9.62 48.81 -28.32
CA SER A 610 -8.29 49.39 -28.13
C SER A 610 -8.05 49.95 -26.72
N SER A 611 -9.11 50.14 -25.92
CA SER A 611 -8.97 50.52 -24.52
C SER A 611 -8.51 49.33 -23.68
N ALA A 612 -9.03 48.13 -23.97
CA ALA A 612 -8.69 46.87 -23.32
C ALA A 612 -7.41 46.22 -23.89
N PHE A 613 -7.14 46.41 -25.18
CA PHE A 613 -5.98 45.86 -25.90
C PHE A 613 -5.22 46.95 -26.68
N PRO A 614 -4.46 47.82 -25.99
CA PRO A 614 -3.79 48.94 -26.63
C PRO A 614 -2.54 48.52 -27.41
N GLY A 615 -2.11 49.39 -28.33
CA GLY A 615 -0.82 49.25 -29.01
C GLY A 615 -0.74 48.13 -30.05
N ILE A 616 -1.88 47.59 -30.49
CA ILE A 616 -1.97 46.74 -31.68
C ILE A 616 -1.61 47.61 -32.90
N PRO A 617 -0.53 47.29 -33.62
CA PRO A 617 -0.15 48.03 -34.81
C PRO A 617 -1.11 47.70 -35.97
N TYR A 618 -1.42 48.71 -36.77
CA TYR A 618 -2.55 48.75 -37.71
C TYR A 618 -2.08 48.81 -39.18
N SER A 619 -0.88 48.31 -39.49
CA SER A 619 -0.41 48.29 -40.88
C SER A 619 -0.87 47.02 -41.63
N PRO A 620 -1.22 47.13 -42.93
CA PRO A 620 -1.49 45.97 -43.76
C PRO A 620 -0.29 45.01 -43.73
N GLY A 621 -0.49 43.77 -43.26
CA GLY A 621 0.57 42.78 -43.08
C GLY A 621 0.89 42.39 -41.64
N GLU A 622 0.32 43.08 -40.64
CA GLU A 622 0.50 42.74 -39.23
C GLU A 622 -0.64 41.84 -38.74
N TYR A 623 -0.34 40.55 -38.56
CA TYR A 623 -1.30 39.52 -38.16
C TYR A 623 -1.11 39.04 -36.73
N GLN A 624 -2.18 38.57 -36.11
CA GLN A 624 -2.15 37.91 -34.81
C GLN A 624 -1.98 36.41 -34.97
N MET A 625 -0.96 35.88 -34.29
CA MET A 625 -0.62 34.46 -34.28
C MET A 625 -1.53 33.68 -33.32
N HIS A 626 -1.95 32.50 -33.76
CA HIS A 626 -2.80 31.58 -32.98
C HIS A 626 -2.32 30.12 -33.12
N SER A 627 -2.80 29.25 -32.24
CA SER A 627 -2.48 27.82 -32.20
C SER A 627 -3.23 26.99 -33.24
N THR A 628 -4.34 27.49 -33.78
CA THR A 628 -5.18 26.74 -34.74
C THR A 628 -4.55 26.71 -36.11
N ALA A 629 -4.28 25.50 -36.63
CA ALA A 629 -3.78 25.32 -37.99
C ALA A 629 -4.71 24.44 -38.82
N ILE A 630 -4.83 24.76 -40.10
CA ILE A 630 -5.75 24.06 -41.01
C ILE A 630 -5.06 22.82 -41.56
N ASN A 631 -5.83 21.77 -41.83
CA ASN A 631 -5.40 20.67 -42.69
C ASN A 631 -6.08 20.77 -44.07
N PRO A 632 -5.61 21.63 -44.99
CA PRO A 632 -6.10 21.62 -46.36
C PRO A 632 -5.52 20.40 -47.06
N ALA A 633 -6.32 19.35 -47.21
CA ALA A 633 -6.05 18.22 -48.12
C ALA A 633 -4.62 17.64 -48.03
N GLY A 634 -4.08 17.45 -46.83
CA GLY A 634 -2.76 16.81 -46.62
C GLY A 634 -1.54 17.74 -46.73
N SER A 635 -1.71 19.03 -47.01
CA SER A 635 -0.65 20.01 -46.82
C SER A 635 -0.69 20.52 -45.37
N GLN A 636 0.18 19.96 -44.52
CA GLN A 636 0.29 20.43 -43.14
C GLN A 636 0.58 21.94 -43.10
N SER A 637 1.27 22.51 -44.11
CA SER A 637 1.96 23.81 -44.20
C SER A 637 1.19 25.14 -44.02
N SER A 638 -0.15 25.15 -43.90
CA SER A 638 -0.93 26.39 -43.85
C SER A 638 -1.60 26.67 -42.51
N MET A 639 -1.55 27.93 -42.08
CA MET A 639 -2.29 28.45 -40.93
C MET A 639 -3.20 29.59 -41.39
N PHE A 640 -4.35 29.78 -40.73
CA PHE A 640 -5.03 31.07 -40.83
C PHE A 640 -4.21 32.13 -40.11
N SER A 641 -4.41 33.38 -40.47
CA SER A 641 -3.92 34.51 -39.71
C SER A 641 -5.12 35.39 -39.37
N ALA A 642 -5.23 35.82 -38.11
CA ALA A 642 -6.29 36.73 -37.70
C ALA A 642 -5.80 38.17 -37.89
N ASN A 643 -6.46 38.93 -38.76
CA ASN A 643 -6.13 40.34 -38.97
C ASN A 643 -7.04 41.20 -38.09
N LEU A 644 -6.56 41.52 -36.89
CA LEU A 644 -7.28 42.40 -35.95
C LEU A 644 -7.25 43.88 -36.37
N GLY A 645 -6.57 44.26 -37.45
CA GLY A 645 -6.64 45.61 -38.03
C GLY A 645 -7.95 45.84 -38.77
N TYR A 646 -8.35 44.89 -39.61
CA TYR A 646 -9.45 45.07 -40.56
C TYR A 646 -10.77 44.45 -40.08
N GLY A 647 -10.73 43.50 -39.13
CA GLY A 647 -11.89 42.68 -38.79
C GLY A 647 -12.24 41.65 -39.89
N TYR A 648 -11.46 41.65 -40.98
CA TYR A 648 -11.57 40.76 -42.13
C TYR A 648 -10.30 39.91 -42.24
N ASN A 649 -10.46 38.59 -42.36
CA ASN A 649 -9.34 37.66 -42.55
C ASN A 649 -9.14 37.38 -44.04
N ASN A 650 -8.63 38.36 -44.79
CA ASN A 650 -8.36 38.20 -46.21
C ASN A 650 -6.91 37.76 -46.49
N ASN A 651 -6.43 36.65 -45.95
CA ASN A 651 -5.14 36.14 -46.39
C ASN A 651 -5.12 34.68 -46.80
N TRP A 652 -4.56 34.49 -47.98
CA TRP A 652 -4.15 33.24 -48.58
C TRP A 652 -3.25 32.53 -47.59
N GLY A 653 -3.67 31.32 -47.16
CA GLY A 653 -3.03 30.49 -46.12
C GLY A 653 -1.55 30.77 -45.93
N GLN A 654 -1.26 31.61 -44.94
CA GLN A 654 0.11 31.96 -44.58
C GLN A 654 0.78 30.70 -44.06
N GLY A 655 2.06 30.50 -44.41
CA GLY A 655 2.79 29.36 -43.91
C GLY A 655 2.99 29.48 -42.39
N LYS A 656 3.02 28.39 -41.61
CA LYS A 656 3.44 28.44 -40.19
C LYS A 656 4.85 29.04 -39.96
N LEU A 657 5.60 29.30 -41.03
CA LEU A 657 6.91 29.96 -41.04
C LEU A 657 6.83 31.49 -41.09
N GLU A 658 5.68 32.05 -41.43
CA GLU A 658 5.49 33.50 -41.45
C GLU A 658 5.35 34.06 -40.04
N THR A 659 5.68 35.33 -39.87
CA THR A 659 5.77 35.98 -38.56
C THR A 659 4.65 36.98 -38.32
N GLY A 660 4.13 37.04 -37.09
CA GLY A 660 3.06 37.94 -36.68
C GLY A 660 3.14 38.23 -35.19
N ILE A 661 2.38 39.21 -34.73
CA ILE A 661 2.33 39.59 -33.32
C ILE A 661 1.57 38.54 -32.51
N VAL A 662 1.81 38.50 -31.20
CA VAL A 662 1.24 37.49 -30.30
C VAL A 662 0.63 38.19 -29.10
N HIS A 663 -0.62 37.84 -28.79
CA HIS A 663 -1.17 37.92 -27.44
C HIS A 663 -1.28 36.50 -26.91
N CYS A 664 -0.89 36.29 -25.66
CA CYS A 664 -1.04 35.00 -25.00
C CYS A 664 -2.30 34.99 -24.15
N VAL A 665 -2.84 33.79 -23.95
CA VAL A 665 -4.09 33.59 -23.20
C VAL A 665 -3.90 32.54 -22.10
N SER A 666 -4.58 32.76 -20.99
CA SER A 666 -4.63 31.91 -19.80
C SER A 666 -6.11 31.67 -19.44
N GLY A 667 -6.43 30.46 -18.98
CA GLY A 667 -7.79 30.07 -18.58
C GLY A 667 -8.40 28.97 -19.45
N ILE A 668 -9.58 28.50 -19.04
CA ILE A 668 -10.36 27.46 -19.71
C ILE A 668 -11.74 28.05 -20.00
N ALA A 669 -12.04 28.38 -21.25
CA ALA A 669 -13.23 29.17 -21.57
C ALA A 669 -13.99 28.78 -22.84
N GLY A 670 -13.60 27.69 -23.52
CA GLY A 670 -14.34 27.19 -24.67
C GLY A 670 -15.14 25.95 -24.29
N GLN A 671 -16.38 25.82 -24.75
CA GLN A 671 -17.11 24.57 -24.67
C GLN A 671 -16.89 23.76 -25.94
N ALA A 672 -16.91 22.43 -25.84
CA ALA A 672 -16.94 21.60 -27.05
C ALA A 672 -18.21 21.91 -27.85
N GLU A 673 -18.11 21.91 -29.17
CA GLU A 673 -19.27 22.02 -30.04
C GLU A 673 -20.36 21.03 -29.61
N SER A 674 -21.59 21.50 -29.58
CA SER A 674 -22.74 20.68 -29.21
C SER A 674 -23.95 21.16 -29.99
N TYR A 675 -24.49 20.27 -30.82
CA TYR A 675 -25.66 20.55 -31.63
C TYR A 675 -26.77 19.55 -31.35
N THR A 676 -28.01 19.97 -31.61
CA THR A 676 -29.19 19.12 -31.56
C THR A 676 -29.99 19.33 -32.83
N ASP A 677 -29.99 18.32 -33.70
CA ASP A 677 -30.89 18.26 -34.85
C ASP A 677 -32.27 17.79 -34.39
N HIS A 678 -33.30 18.60 -34.61
CA HIS A 678 -34.68 18.30 -34.23
C HIS A 678 -35.40 17.41 -35.24
N GLY A 679 -34.74 17.05 -36.36
CA GLY A 679 -35.31 16.23 -37.42
C GLY A 679 -36.42 16.95 -38.20
N ASP A 680 -36.49 18.26 -38.06
CA ASP A 680 -37.65 19.05 -38.45
C ASP A 680 -37.31 20.26 -39.34
N GLY A 681 -36.06 20.29 -39.81
CA GLY A 681 -35.46 21.38 -40.58
C GLY A 681 -34.70 22.38 -39.73
N THR A 682 -34.63 22.20 -38.40
CA THR A 682 -33.90 23.09 -37.48
C THR A 682 -32.80 22.36 -36.70
N VAL A 683 -31.71 23.09 -36.42
CA VAL A 683 -30.59 22.62 -35.59
C VAL A 683 -30.33 23.65 -34.49
N THR A 684 -30.34 23.22 -33.24
CA THR A 684 -29.92 24.06 -32.11
C THR A 684 -28.44 23.89 -31.85
N ASP A 685 -27.71 24.99 -31.72
CA ASP A 685 -26.38 25.04 -31.13
C ASP A 685 -26.52 25.26 -29.61
N ASN A 686 -26.18 24.23 -28.85
CA ASN A 686 -26.34 24.20 -27.39
C ASN A 686 -25.30 25.08 -26.67
N VAL A 687 -24.25 25.54 -27.35
CA VAL A 687 -23.25 26.45 -26.75
C VAL A 687 -23.68 27.90 -26.96
N THR A 688 -24.00 28.27 -28.20
CA THR A 688 -24.39 29.66 -28.52
C THR A 688 -25.85 29.98 -28.19
N GLN A 689 -26.67 28.95 -27.91
CA GLN A 689 -28.12 29.07 -27.70
C GLN A 689 -28.84 29.67 -28.91
N LEU A 690 -28.30 29.43 -30.11
CA LEU A 690 -28.89 29.81 -31.38
C LEU A 690 -29.53 28.60 -32.05
N MET A 691 -30.64 28.82 -32.74
CA MET A 691 -31.30 27.82 -33.58
C MET A 691 -31.18 28.24 -35.04
N TRP A 692 -30.74 27.32 -35.86
CA TRP A 692 -30.39 27.53 -37.25
C TRP A 692 -31.32 26.75 -38.17
N GLN A 693 -31.58 27.32 -39.35
CA GLN A 693 -32.13 26.56 -40.46
C GLN A 693 -31.11 25.47 -40.86
N LYS A 694 -31.54 24.20 -40.97
CA LYS A 694 -30.65 23.06 -41.25
C LYS A 694 -30.08 23.07 -42.66
N CYS A 695 -30.91 23.35 -43.65
CA CYS A 695 -30.49 23.43 -45.06
C CYS A 695 -30.45 24.88 -45.52
N PRO A 696 -29.50 25.26 -46.38
CA PRO A 696 -29.59 26.53 -47.08
C PRO A 696 -30.89 26.61 -47.88
N ARG A 697 -31.33 27.84 -48.18
CA ARG A 697 -32.45 28.10 -49.07
C ARG A 697 -32.27 27.34 -50.41
N GLY A 698 -33.38 26.81 -50.93
CA GLY A 698 -33.39 25.99 -52.14
C GLY A 698 -33.21 24.49 -51.88
N TYR A 699 -32.62 24.12 -50.73
CA TYR A 699 -32.38 22.73 -50.33
C TYR A 699 -33.28 22.27 -49.17
N SER A 700 -33.50 20.95 -49.10
CA SER A 700 -34.33 20.29 -48.10
C SER A 700 -33.92 18.81 -47.94
N GLY A 701 -34.55 18.10 -47.00
CA GLY A 701 -34.21 16.72 -46.65
C GLY A 701 -33.29 16.62 -45.42
N SER A 702 -33.02 15.40 -44.96
CA SER A 702 -32.11 15.16 -43.83
C SER A 702 -30.68 15.57 -44.15
N ASP A 703 -30.27 15.40 -45.41
CA ASP A 703 -28.91 15.60 -45.90
C ASP A 703 -28.79 16.81 -46.84
N CYS A 704 -29.84 17.65 -46.88
CA CYS A 704 -29.94 18.82 -47.74
C CYS A 704 -29.71 18.53 -49.23
N ASP A 705 -30.05 17.32 -49.69
CA ASP A 705 -29.79 16.79 -51.02
C ASP A 705 -30.99 16.92 -51.98
N THR A 706 -32.13 17.43 -51.48
CA THR A 706 -33.36 17.59 -52.25
C THR A 706 -33.62 19.05 -52.55
N GLY A 707 -33.72 19.39 -53.84
CA GLY A 707 -33.92 20.76 -54.33
C GLY A 707 -32.74 21.23 -55.18
N ASP A 708 -32.71 22.51 -55.47
CA ASP A 708 -31.66 23.15 -56.28
C ASP A 708 -31.22 24.45 -55.60
N GLU A 709 -30.00 24.88 -55.92
CA GLU A 709 -29.45 26.15 -55.47
C GLU A 709 -30.36 27.34 -55.82
N ASP A 710 -30.71 28.17 -54.82
CA ASP A 710 -31.52 29.38 -54.99
C ASP A 710 -30.79 30.58 -54.38
N LEU A 711 -30.01 31.27 -55.23
CA LEU A 711 -29.17 32.40 -54.83
C LEU A 711 -29.95 33.71 -54.86
N MET A 712 -29.59 34.62 -53.96
CA MET A 712 -30.19 35.95 -53.88
C MET A 712 -29.13 37.04 -53.72
N ASP A 713 -29.58 38.29 -53.78
CA ASP A 713 -28.82 39.45 -53.33
C ASP A 713 -29.03 39.67 -51.82
N TRP A 714 -28.29 40.60 -51.24
CA TRP A 714 -28.33 40.83 -49.80
C TRP A 714 -29.71 41.24 -49.28
N GLN A 715 -30.47 42.03 -50.06
CA GLN A 715 -31.83 42.43 -49.68
C GLN A 715 -32.79 41.22 -49.73
N GLY A 716 -32.66 40.36 -50.74
CA GLY A 716 -33.40 39.10 -50.82
C GLY A 716 -33.12 38.17 -49.64
N ASP A 717 -31.89 38.12 -49.15
CA ASP A 717 -31.51 37.33 -47.98
C ASP A 717 -32.24 37.80 -46.71
N LEU A 718 -32.26 39.12 -46.49
CA LEU A 718 -33.00 39.75 -45.40
C LEU A 718 -34.50 39.46 -45.49
N ASP A 719 -35.09 39.70 -46.66
CA ASP A 719 -36.53 39.52 -46.89
C ASP A 719 -36.96 38.06 -46.72
N TYR A 720 -36.13 37.12 -47.20
CA TYR A 720 -36.35 35.70 -47.02
C TYR A 720 -36.37 35.32 -45.53
N CYS A 721 -35.34 35.69 -44.78
CA CYS A 721 -35.28 35.31 -43.37
C CYS A 721 -36.38 35.98 -42.55
N ASN A 722 -36.71 37.24 -42.80
CA ASN A 722 -37.79 37.94 -42.11
C ASN A 722 -39.18 37.35 -42.41
N SER A 723 -39.37 36.74 -43.58
CA SER A 723 -40.64 36.11 -43.99
C SER A 723 -40.71 34.60 -43.70
N LEU A 724 -39.58 33.96 -43.39
CA LEU A 724 -39.50 32.53 -43.09
C LEU A 724 -40.34 32.21 -41.85
N SER A 725 -41.31 31.30 -42.01
CA SER A 725 -42.19 30.81 -40.93
C SER A 725 -41.91 29.35 -40.58
N LEU A 726 -40.65 28.93 -40.63
CA LEU A 726 -40.24 27.58 -40.29
C LEU A 726 -40.52 27.33 -38.79
N LYS A 727 -41.34 26.30 -38.51
CA LYS A 727 -41.75 25.90 -37.16
C LYS A 727 -42.38 27.02 -36.34
N SER A 728 -43.10 27.92 -37.01
CA SER A 728 -43.83 29.04 -36.38
C SER A 728 -42.92 29.95 -35.55
N ARG A 729 -41.64 30.03 -35.89
CA ARG A 729 -40.68 30.96 -35.28
C ARG A 729 -40.47 32.18 -36.18
N THR A 730 -40.00 33.27 -35.58
CA THR A 730 -39.49 34.43 -36.30
C THR A 730 -38.00 34.22 -36.56
N TRP A 731 -37.62 34.32 -37.83
CA TRP A 731 -36.25 34.13 -38.29
C TRP A 731 -35.65 35.47 -38.70
N ARG A 732 -34.32 35.54 -38.67
CA ARG A 732 -33.55 36.70 -39.12
C ARG A 732 -32.31 36.24 -39.89
N LEU A 733 -31.78 37.14 -40.70
CA LEU A 733 -30.47 36.95 -41.28
C LEU A 733 -29.42 37.10 -40.16
N PRO A 734 -28.52 36.12 -39.96
CA PRO A 734 -27.54 36.17 -38.89
C PRO A 734 -26.65 37.40 -39.01
N ASN A 735 -26.28 38.00 -37.89
CA ASN A 735 -25.22 39.01 -37.90
C ASN A 735 -23.83 38.35 -38.08
N ALA A 736 -22.79 39.17 -38.29
CA ALA A 736 -21.45 38.65 -38.55
C ALA A 736 -20.93 37.75 -37.41
N SER A 737 -21.21 38.07 -36.15
CA SER A 737 -20.78 37.23 -35.01
C SER A 737 -21.53 35.90 -34.95
N GLU A 738 -22.84 35.92 -35.19
CA GLU A 738 -23.68 34.71 -35.26
C GLU A 738 -23.20 33.81 -36.40
N LEU A 739 -22.99 34.38 -37.59
CA LEU A 739 -22.56 33.62 -38.78
C LEU A 739 -21.16 33.01 -38.60
N ALA A 740 -20.21 33.76 -38.03
CA ALA A 740 -18.87 33.26 -37.72
C ALA A 740 -18.89 32.09 -36.73
N SER A 741 -19.88 32.03 -35.83
CA SER A 741 -19.99 30.98 -34.82
C SER A 741 -20.25 29.58 -35.39
N LEU A 742 -20.69 29.47 -36.64
CA LEU A 742 -20.87 28.19 -37.34
C LEU A 742 -19.56 27.63 -37.90
N GLY A 743 -18.49 28.42 -38.00
CA GLY A 743 -17.22 28.00 -38.58
C GLY A 743 -16.57 26.82 -37.85
N ASP A 744 -16.15 25.81 -38.60
CA ASP A 744 -15.38 24.65 -38.12
C ASP A 744 -14.01 24.61 -38.79
N MET A 745 -12.98 25.06 -38.06
CA MET A 745 -11.59 25.13 -38.53
C MET A 745 -10.91 23.76 -38.72
N SER A 746 -11.56 22.67 -38.30
CA SER A 746 -11.08 21.30 -38.53
C SER A 746 -11.53 20.73 -39.88
N SER A 747 -12.52 21.35 -40.51
CA SER A 747 -13.11 20.90 -41.78
C SER A 747 -12.72 21.84 -42.93
N TYR A 748 -12.71 21.34 -44.17
CA TYR A 748 -12.47 22.15 -45.36
C TYR A 748 -13.56 21.90 -46.41
N SER A 749 -14.00 22.97 -47.09
CA SER A 749 -14.91 22.93 -48.25
C SER A 749 -16.14 22.00 -48.11
N PRO A 750 -17.11 22.31 -47.23
CA PRO A 750 -17.21 23.49 -46.36
C PRO A 750 -16.54 23.36 -44.97
N ALA A 751 -16.06 24.48 -44.42
CA ALA A 751 -15.54 24.60 -43.05
C ALA A 751 -16.68 24.94 -42.06
N ILE A 752 -17.69 24.08 -42.07
CA ILE A 752 -18.84 24.03 -41.15
C ILE A 752 -19.01 22.57 -40.73
N ASN A 753 -19.67 22.31 -39.61
CA ASN A 753 -19.96 20.94 -39.19
C ASN A 753 -20.97 20.27 -40.15
N GLN A 754 -20.47 19.52 -41.14
CA GLN A 754 -21.28 18.90 -42.20
C GLN A 754 -22.23 17.80 -41.71
N THR A 755 -22.01 17.26 -40.50
CA THR A 755 -22.96 16.31 -39.89
C THR A 755 -24.29 16.98 -39.56
N TYR A 756 -24.24 18.23 -39.08
CA TYR A 756 -25.43 18.98 -38.67
C TYR A 756 -25.90 19.99 -39.73
N PHE A 757 -24.98 20.51 -40.53
CA PHE A 757 -25.25 21.42 -41.64
C PHE A 757 -24.73 20.82 -42.95
N PRO A 758 -25.35 19.74 -43.46
CA PRO A 758 -25.02 19.19 -44.77
C PRO A 758 -25.17 20.25 -45.86
N HIS A 759 -24.31 20.16 -46.86
CA HIS A 759 -24.35 21.03 -48.03
C HIS A 759 -23.93 20.24 -49.27
N PRO A 760 -24.80 20.11 -50.29
CA PRO A 760 -24.48 19.41 -51.52
C PRO A 760 -23.60 20.28 -52.42
N VAL A 761 -22.32 20.43 -52.09
CA VAL A 761 -21.39 21.15 -52.98
C VAL A 761 -21.10 20.28 -54.21
N THR A 762 -21.81 20.51 -55.32
CA THR A 762 -21.70 19.68 -56.53
C THR A 762 -20.76 20.24 -57.60
N ASN A 763 -20.34 21.52 -57.51
CA ASN A 763 -19.37 22.11 -58.44
C ASN A 763 -18.30 22.93 -57.71
N PRO A 764 -17.03 22.46 -57.66
CA PRO A 764 -15.95 23.17 -57.01
C PRO A 764 -15.48 24.41 -57.76
N LEU A 765 -16.10 24.86 -58.88
CA LEU A 765 -15.64 25.99 -59.71
C LEU A 765 -16.53 27.25 -59.67
N THR A 766 -17.67 27.22 -58.99
CA THR A 766 -18.62 28.35 -58.89
C THR A 766 -18.63 29.02 -57.51
N TRP A 767 -18.21 30.28 -57.45
CA TRP A 767 -18.13 31.09 -56.22
C TRP A 767 -19.47 31.29 -55.51
N ARG A 768 -19.52 31.09 -54.18
CA ARG A 768 -20.74 31.15 -53.34
C ARG A 768 -20.43 31.66 -51.92
N ALA A 769 -21.35 32.34 -51.25
CA ALA A 769 -21.15 32.83 -49.87
C ALA A 769 -22.46 32.93 -49.08
N PHE A 770 -22.39 32.95 -47.75
CA PHE A 770 -23.50 33.32 -46.87
C PHE A 770 -23.35 34.77 -46.42
N ASN A 771 -24.34 35.62 -46.69
CA ASN A 771 -24.32 37.00 -46.21
C ASN A 771 -24.74 37.09 -44.74
N SER A 772 -24.22 38.10 -44.06
CA SER A 772 -24.70 38.53 -42.74
C SER A 772 -25.55 39.80 -42.84
N SER A 773 -26.33 40.07 -41.80
CA SER A 773 -27.07 41.33 -41.63
C SER A 773 -26.18 42.50 -41.20
N THR A 774 -24.88 42.28 -40.99
CA THR A 774 -23.91 43.31 -40.57
C THR A 774 -23.30 43.98 -41.79
N THR A 775 -23.49 45.30 -41.90
CA THR A 775 -22.87 46.14 -42.94
C THR A 775 -21.41 46.46 -42.60
N VAL A 776 -20.56 46.65 -43.61
CA VAL A 776 -19.17 47.06 -43.43
C VAL A 776 -19.07 48.56 -43.13
N THR A 777 -18.40 48.93 -42.04
CA THR A 777 -18.32 50.32 -41.57
C THR A 777 -17.68 51.29 -42.59
N ASP A 778 -16.67 50.88 -43.36
CA ASP A 778 -15.96 51.72 -44.33
C ASP A 778 -16.37 51.51 -45.80
N ALA A 779 -17.37 50.64 -46.03
CA ALA A 779 -17.93 50.33 -47.35
C ALA A 779 -19.42 49.94 -47.19
N THR A 780 -20.27 50.93 -46.94
CA THR A 780 -21.66 50.73 -46.50
C THR A 780 -22.58 50.07 -47.53
N ASN A 781 -22.16 50.04 -48.79
CA ASN A 781 -22.79 49.28 -49.87
C ASN A 781 -22.38 47.79 -49.87
N THR A 782 -21.62 47.32 -48.88
CA THR A 782 -21.18 45.92 -48.72
C THR A 782 -21.60 45.37 -47.36
N ALA A 783 -21.79 44.06 -47.28
CA ALA A 783 -22.06 43.34 -46.03
C ALA A 783 -20.95 42.33 -45.73
N TYR A 784 -20.78 42.00 -44.46
CA TYR A 784 -19.92 40.90 -44.05
C TYR A 784 -20.53 39.57 -44.50
N ASN A 785 -19.73 38.65 -45.05
CA ASN A 785 -20.15 37.37 -45.60
C ASN A 785 -19.13 36.25 -45.26
N VAL A 786 -19.57 35.00 -45.16
CA VAL A 786 -18.69 33.81 -45.08
C VAL A 786 -18.70 33.10 -46.43
N GLU A 787 -17.54 32.92 -47.06
CA GLU A 787 -17.44 32.25 -48.36
C GLU A 787 -17.56 30.73 -48.26
N SER A 788 -18.18 30.12 -49.26
CA SER A 788 -18.15 28.68 -49.52
C SER A 788 -17.20 28.37 -50.68
N PRO A 789 -16.25 27.42 -50.56
CA PRO A 789 -14.96 27.64 -51.15
C PRO A 789 -14.89 26.78 -52.41
N THR A 790 -15.02 27.46 -53.53
CA THR A 790 -14.49 26.99 -54.80
C THR A 790 -13.05 27.48 -54.91
N TRP A 791 -12.11 26.56 -54.64
CA TRP A 791 -10.64 26.74 -54.71
C TRP A 791 -9.97 27.74 -53.75
N SER A 792 -10.70 28.52 -52.96
CA SER A 792 -10.14 29.40 -51.92
C SER A 792 -10.36 28.80 -50.52
N ASN A 793 -9.50 29.09 -49.54
CA ASN A 793 -9.47 28.42 -48.22
C ASN A 793 -10.52 28.98 -47.22
N GLN A 794 -11.75 29.34 -47.62
CA GLN A 794 -12.45 30.46 -46.96
C GLN A 794 -13.74 30.25 -46.14
N PHE A 795 -14.21 29.04 -45.83
CA PHE A 795 -15.39 28.91 -44.92
C PHE A 795 -15.14 29.31 -43.46
N ALA A 796 -13.90 29.64 -43.13
CA ALA A 796 -13.49 30.08 -41.81
C ALA A 796 -13.51 31.60 -41.65
N ASN A 797 -13.57 32.33 -42.76
CA ASN A 797 -13.29 33.76 -42.78
C ASN A 797 -14.55 34.49 -43.20
N ILE A 798 -15.00 35.40 -42.34
CA ILE A 798 -15.82 36.51 -42.81
C ILE A 798 -14.88 37.43 -43.59
N ALA A 799 -14.78 37.22 -44.90
CA ALA A 799 -13.84 37.94 -45.73
C ALA A 799 -14.24 37.92 -47.20
N THR A 800 -15.18 38.77 -47.63
CA THR A 800 -15.07 39.49 -48.92
C THR A 800 -16.10 40.61 -49.10
N LEU A 801 -15.60 41.80 -49.41
CA LEU A 801 -16.37 43.01 -49.69
C LEU A 801 -17.06 42.91 -51.05
N TYR A 802 -18.25 42.31 -51.10
CA TYR A 802 -19.10 42.38 -52.28
C TYR A 802 -20.26 43.33 -52.04
N GLY A 803 -20.64 44.02 -53.12
CA GLY A 803 -21.80 44.89 -53.13
C GLY A 803 -23.05 44.12 -52.73
N LYS A 804 -23.89 44.74 -51.92
CA LYS A 804 -25.21 44.23 -51.52
C LYS A 804 -26.12 43.96 -52.74
N ASP A 805 -25.76 44.47 -53.91
CA ASP A 805 -26.45 44.33 -55.21
C ASP A 805 -26.14 43.03 -55.96
N ALA A 806 -25.11 42.28 -55.55
CA ALA A 806 -24.71 41.08 -56.28
C ALA A 806 -25.49 39.84 -55.80
N ALA A 807 -26.14 39.15 -56.74
CA ALA A 807 -26.93 37.94 -56.48
C ALA A 807 -26.09 36.65 -56.56
N PHE A 808 -25.35 36.35 -55.49
CA PHE A 808 -24.45 35.21 -55.41
C PHE A 808 -24.47 34.48 -54.06
N SER A 809 -25.35 34.91 -53.13
CA SER A 809 -25.37 34.38 -51.77
C SER A 809 -26.34 33.23 -51.59
N GLU A 810 -25.92 32.27 -50.78
CA GLU A 810 -26.77 31.27 -50.15
C GLU A 810 -27.33 31.83 -48.85
N VAL A 811 -28.52 31.36 -48.46
CA VAL A 811 -29.22 31.91 -47.29
C VAL A 811 -29.45 30.85 -46.23
N ARG A 812 -29.04 31.15 -45.01
CA ARG A 812 -29.31 30.35 -43.82
C ARG A 812 -29.73 31.27 -42.68
N CYS A 813 -30.97 31.12 -42.25
CA CYS A 813 -31.53 31.98 -41.22
C CYS A 813 -31.23 31.46 -39.81
N VAL A 814 -31.23 32.37 -38.84
CA VAL A 814 -31.04 32.08 -37.42
C VAL A 814 -32.23 32.62 -36.60
N THR A 815 -32.44 32.03 -35.43
CA THR A 815 -33.36 32.51 -34.40
C THR A 815 -32.83 32.15 -33.01
N ASP A 816 -33.40 32.73 -31.98
CA ASP A 816 -33.03 32.42 -30.60
C ASP A 816 -33.59 31.02 -30.23
N ALA A 817 -32.82 30.22 -29.50
CA ALA A 817 -33.27 28.92 -29.02
C ALA A 817 -34.48 29.05 -28.06
N PRO A 818 -35.31 28.00 -27.91
CA PRO A 818 -36.53 28.02 -27.08
C PRO A 818 -36.30 28.25 -25.60
#